data_AF-E9UWJ5-F1
#
_entry.id   AF-E9UWJ5-F1
#
_cell.length_a   1.000
_cell.length_b   1.000
_cell.length_c   1.000
_cell.angle_alpha   90.00
_cell.angle_beta   90.00
_cell.angle_gamma   90.00
#
_symmetry.space_group_name_H-M   'P 1'
#
loop_
_entity.id
_entity.type
_entity.pdbx_description
1 polymer ?
#
loop_
_entity_poly.entity_id
_entity_poly.type
_entity_poly.pdbx_seq_one_letter_code
_entity_poly.pdbx_strand_id
1 'polypeptide(L)'
;MVDIDRRRFLGLAGGATALTMLDQSIARAASIPAARRTGTIRDIEHVVVLMQENRSFEHYLGTLRGVRGFGDPHPAILPSGKPVWHQPNGDGELLPFHPEVDDLGAAFLEGLPHGWTDGQQALNRGRYDQWVPAKGTTTMAYLERQDAAFHFALADAFTVCDAYYCSFIGNTDPNRYYMLTGWTGNDGKGGGPVLYNDEAGYDWTTYAERLEAAGVSWKVYQDEGNGLNAEGDNWWGWEKVDAYIGNYGDNSLLYFNKFQDAQPGDPLFEKARRGTRAVDGQDYFEILRADVEAGTLPSISWIAAPEAFSEHSNWPTNYGAWYISKVLDALTSNPEVWSKTALFITYDENDGFFDHLVPPHINSPLVPGESTVSTEHELYTGSHGDGHYGLGPRVPMFVVSPWSVGGWVSSETFDHTSILRFMEKRFGVAEPNITPWRRAVCGDLTSAFDFSRTAEPPTLPDTSGWEPADRERHPDYAPEAPANGTMPTQERGSRPARPTPYQLEVVETVAAGAIAVEIRNTGSVGAHFQARLLAPEGAPHSYTVGAGDSLSVRWPVSGDYEIHLHGPNGFFRSYAGTAGSDPATAARLRREGRSQRLTVTAPGKADITSAYAGRIRSRHVDTRATGGWYDLTLTIPGTTWSRGFAGHLENGRPSVSDPQLGA
;
A
#
# COMPACT_ATOMS: atom_id res chain seq x y z
N MET A 1 12.75 -14.68 55.22
CA MET A 1 12.27 -16.08 55.16
C MET A 1 10.99 -16.03 54.33
N VAL A 2 11.10 -16.08 52.99
CA VAL A 2 11.37 -17.27 52.15
C VAL A 2 10.35 -18.36 52.44
N ASP A 3 9.26 -18.38 51.67
CA ASP A 3 8.99 -19.47 50.71
C ASP A 3 7.75 -19.12 49.88
N ILE A 4 7.96 -18.43 48.76
CA ILE A 4 6.96 -18.42 47.67
C ILE A 4 7.70 -18.92 46.43
N ASP A 5 7.62 -20.24 46.33
CA ASP A 5 7.30 -20.96 45.11
C ASP A 5 8.31 -20.96 43.95
N ARG A 6 9.44 -21.64 44.21
CA ARG A 6 10.34 -22.16 43.18
C ARG A 6 9.66 -23.11 42.16
N ARG A 7 8.40 -23.53 42.36
CA ARG A 7 7.69 -24.35 41.35
C ARG A 7 6.96 -23.55 40.29
N ARG A 8 6.69 -22.25 40.50
CA ARG A 8 6.16 -21.38 39.44
C ARG A 8 7.26 -20.77 38.56
N PHE A 9 8.50 -20.75 39.05
CA PHE A 9 9.67 -20.24 38.31
C PHE A 9 10.36 -21.30 37.41
N LEU A 10 10.01 -22.59 37.55
CA LEU A 10 10.53 -23.67 36.70
C LEU A 10 9.61 -24.03 35.52
N GLY A 11 8.53 -23.28 35.31
CA GLY A 11 7.77 -23.29 34.04
C GLY A 11 8.41 -22.46 32.93
N LEU A 12 9.46 -21.69 33.24
CA LEU A 12 10.20 -20.81 32.33
C LEU A 12 11.44 -21.49 31.71
N ALA A 13 11.42 -22.81 31.58
CA ALA A 13 12.42 -23.57 30.82
C ALA A 13 12.00 -23.78 29.35
N GLY A 14 11.11 -22.93 28.81
CA GLY A 14 10.58 -22.99 27.44
C GLY A 14 11.27 -22.07 26.43
N GLY A 15 12.26 -21.27 26.84
CA GLY A 15 12.87 -20.24 25.99
C GLY A 15 13.48 -20.78 24.71
N ALA A 16 14.16 -21.92 24.72
CA ALA A 16 14.80 -22.48 23.52
C ALA A 16 13.81 -23.00 22.44
N THR A 17 12.54 -23.24 22.79
CA THR A 17 11.53 -23.77 21.86
C THR A 17 10.75 -22.66 21.16
N ALA A 18 10.42 -21.57 21.86
CA ALA A 18 9.70 -20.42 21.30
C ALA A 18 10.57 -19.59 20.33
N LEU A 19 11.87 -19.47 20.63
CA LEU A 19 12.92 -18.81 19.82
C LEU A 19 13.12 -19.38 18.40
N THR A 20 12.34 -20.36 17.96
CA THR A 20 12.44 -20.91 16.58
C THR A 20 11.12 -20.79 15.80
N MET A 21 10.05 -20.29 16.42
CA MET A 21 8.68 -20.46 15.91
C MET A 21 8.24 -19.41 14.88
N LEU A 22 8.69 -18.15 14.99
CA LEU A 22 8.30 -17.09 14.06
C LEU A 22 8.83 -17.34 12.64
N ASP A 23 10.12 -17.66 12.50
CA ASP A 23 10.70 -18.06 11.21
C ASP A 23 10.09 -19.37 10.68
N GLN A 24 9.75 -20.29 11.58
CA GLN A 24 9.09 -21.53 11.20
C GLN A 24 7.70 -21.28 10.61
N SER A 25 6.96 -20.25 11.03
CA SER A 25 5.64 -19.94 10.47
C SER A 25 5.74 -19.52 8.99
N ILE A 26 6.63 -18.56 8.68
CA ILE A 26 6.90 -18.09 7.32
C ILE A 26 7.49 -19.22 6.47
N ALA A 27 8.51 -19.93 6.99
CA ALA A 27 9.16 -21.02 6.28
C ALA A 27 8.17 -22.17 5.97
N ARG A 28 7.31 -22.53 6.93
CA ARG A 28 6.27 -23.56 6.74
C ARG A 28 5.28 -23.12 5.67
N ALA A 29 4.75 -21.90 5.77
CA ALA A 29 3.84 -21.32 4.79
C ALA A 29 4.45 -21.32 3.37
N ALA A 30 5.72 -20.94 3.24
CA ALA A 30 6.42 -20.89 1.96
C ALA A 30 6.80 -22.28 1.40
N SER A 31 6.92 -23.29 2.26
CA SER A 31 7.31 -24.66 1.87
C SER A 31 6.16 -25.51 1.32
N ILE A 32 4.92 -25.18 1.66
CA ILE A 32 3.75 -25.94 1.22
C ILE A 32 3.40 -25.51 -0.22
N PRO A 33 3.40 -26.44 -1.19
CA PRO A 33 3.16 -26.10 -2.58
C PRO A 33 1.69 -25.75 -2.83
N ALA A 34 1.47 -24.91 -3.84
CA ALA A 34 0.12 -24.58 -4.29
C ALA A 34 -0.61 -25.81 -4.84
N ALA A 35 -1.88 -25.97 -4.47
CA ALA A 35 -2.78 -26.84 -5.19
C ALA A 35 -2.95 -26.28 -6.62
N ARG A 36 -2.86 -27.14 -7.63
CA ARG A 36 -2.94 -26.67 -9.01
C ARG A 36 -3.88 -27.54 -9.82
N ARG A 37 -5.14 -27.10 -9.91
CA ARG A 37 -6.17 -27.78 -10.71
C ARG A 37 -6.32 -27.13 -12.08
N THR A 38 -6.34 -25.80 -12.17
CA THR A 38 -6.55 -25.04 -13.41
C THR A 38 -5.37 -24.15 -13.79
N GLY A 39 -4.45 -23.87 -12.87
CA GLY A 39 -3.35 -22.91 -13.07
C GLY A 39 -3.83 -21.48 -13.21
N THR A 40 -4.95 -21.14 -12.57
CA THR A 40 -5.56 -19.80 -12.58
C THR A 40 -6.06 -19.45 -11.18
N ILE A 41 -6.59 -18.24 -10.99
CA ILE A 41 -7.19 -17.80 -9.72
C ILE A 41 -8.22 -18.79 -9.16
N ARG A 42 -8.87 -19.62 -10.01
CA ARG A 42 -9.87 -20.61 -9.58
C ARG A 42 -9.31 -21.75 -8.71
N ASP A 43 -8.00 -21.83 -8.55
CA ASP A 43 -7.35 -22.79 -7.65
C ASP A 43 -7.27 -22.30 -6.19
N ILE A 44 -7.41 -20.99 -5.94
CA ILE A 44 -7.66 -20.50 -4.59
C ILE A 44 -9.03 -21.00 -4.16
N GLU A 45 -9.23 -21.51 -2.95
CA GLU A 45 -10.56 -21.81 -2.38
C GLU A 45 -10.87 -20.86 -1.23
N HIS A 46 -9.85 -20.31 -0.56
CA HIS A 46 -9.98 -19.43 0.60
C HIS A 46 -9.19 -18.13 0.42
N VAL A 47 -9.85 -17.01 0.67
CA VAL A 47 -9.21 -15.69 0.79
C VAL A 47 -9.34 -15.25 2.23
N VAL A 48 -8.22 -15.00 2.89
CA VAL A 48 -8.14 -14.53 4.28
C VAL A 48 -7.57 -13.12 4.27
N VAL A 49 -8.19 -12.19 4.99
CA VAL A 49 -7.78 -10.80 5.07
C VAL A 49 -7.52 -10.46 6.54
N LEU A 50 -6.29 -10.06 6.85
CA LEU A 50 -5.89 -9.46 8.12
C LEU A 50 -5.46 -8.02 7.83
N MET A 51 -6.20 -7.06 8.37
CA MET A 51 -5.86 -5.65 8.30
C MET A 51 -5.43 -5.21 9.70
N GLN A 52 -4.17 -4.79 9.81
CA GLN A 52 -3.55 -4.21 11.00
C GLN A 52 -3.73 -2.68 11.01
N GLU A 53 -3.32 -2.05 12.10
CA GLU A 53 -3.29 -0.61 12.38
C GLU A 53 -1.83 -0.19 12.63
N ASN A 54 -1.46 1.07 12.54
CA ASN A 54 -1.49 1.77 11.27
C ASN A 54 -0.03 2.07 10.92
N ARG A 55 0.40 1.88 9.67
CA ARG A 55 1.82 2.03 9.29
C ARG A 55 1.94 2.45 7.84
N SER A 56 2.68 3.52 7.57
CA SER A 56 3.01 3.87 6.18
C SER A 56 3.98 2.85 5.58
N PHE A 57 3.91 2.66 4.26
CA PHE A 57 4.81 1.76 3.54
C PHE A 57 6.26 2.18 3.71
N GLU A 58 6.57 3.46 3.60
CA GLU A 58 7.95 3.95 3.70
C GLU A 58 8.50 3.92 5.12
N HIS A 59 7.65 4.15 6.12
CA HIS A 59 8.00 3.97 7.52
C HIS A 59 8.44 2.53 7.79
N TYR A 60 7.72 1.52 7.27
CA TYR A 60 8.10 0.11 7.48
C TYR A 60 9.18 -0.40 6.52
N LEU A 61 9.01 -0.18 5.22
CA LEU A 61 9.74 -0.88 4.16
C LEU A 61 10.51 0.07 3.25
N GLY A 62 10.63 1.36 3.58
CA GLY A 62 11.35 2.34 2.75
C GLY A 62 12.82 1.99 2.52
N THR A 63 13.43 1.23 3.44
CA THR A 63 14.82 0.74 3.35
C THR A 63 14.95 -0.61 2.65
N LEU A 64 13.85 -1.36 2.43
CA LEU A 64 13.89 -2.70 1.84
C LEU A 64 14.41 -2.67 0.39
N ARG A 65 15.33 -3.56 0.02
CA ARG A 65 15.89 -3.57 -1.36
C ARG A 65 14.81 -3.76 -2.42
N GLY A 66 14.94 -3.05 -3.54
CA GLY A 66 14.13 -3.25 -4.74
C GLY A 66 12.64 -2.87 -4.64
N VAL A 67 12.22 -2.12 -3.61
CA VAL A 67 10.92 -1.42 -3.60
C VAL A 67 11.12 0.06 -3.93
N ARG A 68 10.08 0.77 -4.36
CA ARG A 68 10.08 2.24 -4.37
C ARG A 68 10.10 2.79 -2.94
N GLY A 69 11.30 2.94 -2.39
CA GLY A 69 11.58 3.53 -1.07
C GLY A 69 12.53 4.72 -1.20
N PHE A 70 13.48 4.85 -0.27
CA PHE A 70 14.39 6.00 -0.20
C PHE A 70 15.35 6.15 -1.39
N GLY A 71 15.50 5.11 -2.21
CA GLY A 71 16.29 5.09 -3.44
C GLY A 71 15.51 5.41 -4.71
N ASP A 72 14.26 5.92 -4.65
CA ASP A 72 13.52 6.30 -5.87
C ASP A 72 14.33 7.31 -6.71
N PRO A 73 14.69 7.01 -7.97
CA PRO A 73 15.47 7.91 -8.80
C PRO A 73 14.71 9.16 -9.26
N HIS A 74 13.37 9.14 -9.22
CA HIS A 74 12.52 10.24 -9.69
C HIS A 74 11.44 10.63 -8.66
N PRO A 75 11.85 11.07 -7.45
CA PRO A 75 10.91 11.54 -6.44
C PRO A 75 10.20 12.81 -6.91
N ALA A 76 9.06 13.13 -6.29
CA ALA A 76 8.44 14.42 -6.49
C ALA A 76 9.38 15.54 -6.04
N ILE A 77 9.43 16.64 -6.81
CA ILE A 77 10.14 17.86 -6.43
C ILE A 77 9.13 18.83 -5.81
N LEU A 78 9.48 19.37 -4.63
CA LEU A 78 8.69 20.35 -3.90
C LEU A 78 8.89 21.76 -4.45
N PRO A 79 8.02 22.73 -4.11
CA PRO A 79 8.23 24.15 -4.42
C PRO A 79 9.61 24.70 -3.97
N SER A 80 10.21 24.11 -2.94
CA SER A 80 11.58 24.44 -2.50
C SER A 80 12.67 24.09 -3.51
N GLY A 81 12.35 23.36 -4.58
CA GLY A 81 13.31 22.84 -5.57
C GLY A 81 14.03 21.58 -5.10
N LYS A 82 13.67 21.01 -3.95
CA LYS A 82 14.27 19.80 -3.37
C LYS A 82 13.34 18.59 -3.50
N PRO A 83 13.88 17.36 -3.43
CA PRO A 83 13.08 16.16 -3.35
C PRO A 83 12.09 16.18 -2.17
N VAL A 84 10.97 15.48 -2.33
CA VAL A 84 9.86 15.38 -1.38
C VAL A 84 10.26 15.01 0.05
N TRP A 85 11.38 14.33 0.26
CA TRP A 85 11.89 14.02 1.60
C TRP A 85 12.29 15.26 2.41
N HIS A 86 12.59 16.38 1.77
CA HIS A 86 12.95 17.64 2.43
C HIS A 86 11.68 18.41 2.85
N GLN A 87 10.95 17.90 3.84
CA GLN A 87 9.69 18.49 4.28
C GLN A 87 9.92 19.79 5.06
N PRO A 88 9.16 20.87 4.82
CA PRO A 88 9.31 22.13 5.55
C PRO A 88 9.13 21.98 7.07
N ASN A 89 10.03 22.58 7.85
CA ASN A 89 9.98 22.60 9.32
C ASN A 89 10.43 23.98 9.84
N GLY A 90 9.46 24.87 10.07
CA GLY A 90 9.75 26.28 10.39
C GLY A 90 10.52 26.96 9.24
N ASP A 91 11.64 27.59 9.57
CA ASP A 91 12.55 28.22 8.58
C ASP A 91 13.49 27.19 7.89
N GLY A 92 13.44 25.92 8.31
CA GLY A 92 14.29 24.84 7.81
C GLY A 92 13.50 23.70 7.15
N GLU A 93 14.13 22.54 7.08
CA GLU A 93 13.56 21.32 6.56
C GLU A 93 13.90 20.13 7.46
N LEU A 94 13.04 19.12 7.44
CA LEU A 94 13.26 17.84 8.11
C LEU A 94 13.32 16.73 7.06
N LEU A 95 14.34 15.90 7.17
CA LEU A 95 14.51 14.66 6.40
C LEU A 95 13.98 13.48 7.21
N PRO A 96 13.65 12.35 6.56
CA PRO A 96 13.37 11.12 7.27
C PRO A 96 14.52 10.72 8.20
N PHE A 97 14.20 10.19 9.38
CA PHE A 97 15.20 9.80 10.38
C PHE A 97 14.84 8.47 11.05
N HIS A 98 15.87 7.71 11.42
CA HIS A 98 15.72 6.50 12.23
C HIS A 98 15.84 6.89 13.72
N PRO A 99 14.83 6.61 14.56
CA PRO A 99 14.92 6.87 15.99
C PRO A 99 16.08 6.12 16.68
N GLU A 100 16.91 6.84 17.44
CA GLU A 100 18.07 6.27 18.14
C GLU A 100 17.69 5.60 19.48
N VAL A 101 17.07 4.41 19.42
CA VAL A 101 16.74 3.57 20.58
C VAL A 101 17.17 2.11 20.33
N ASP A 102 17.56 1.39 21.39
CA ASP A 102 18.20 0.06 21.28
C ASP A 102 17.29 -1.02 20.66
N ASP A 103 15.96 -0.96 20.86
CA ASP A 103 14.98 -1.92 20.32
C ASP A 103 13.73 -1.17 19.85
N LEU A 104 13.85 -0.47 18.72
CA LEU A 104 12.76 0.31 18.15
C LEU A 104 11.56 -0.55 17.74
N GLY A 105 11.79 -1.80 17.35
CA GLY A 105 10.75 -2.77 17.02
C GLY A 105 9.85 -3.16 18.19
N ALA A 106 10.37 -3.04 19.42
CA ALA A 106 9.63 -3.22 20.67
C ALA A 106 9.19 -1.88 21.30
N ALA A 107 9.44 -0.74 20.64
CA ALA A 107 9.06 0.57 21.17
C ALA A 107 7.57 0.89 20.91
N PHE A 108 6.97 1.55 21.88
CA PHE A 108 5.55 1.92 21.89
C PHE A 108 5.36 3.31 21.28
N LEU A 109 5.55 3.41 19.96
CA LEU A 109 5.54 4.70 19.24
C LEU A 109 4.22 5.47 19.44
N GLU A 110 4.32 6.78 19.68
CA GLU A 110 3.16 7.67 19.82
C GLU A 110 2.30 7.69 18.54
N GLY A 111 1.00 7.98 18.70
CA GLY A 111 0.09 8.19 17.56
C GLY A 111 0.20 9.60 17.01
N LEU A 112 0.12 9.74 15.69
CA LEU A 112 0.22 11.03 15.02
C LEU A 112 -1.14 11.50 14.52
N PRO A 113 -1.29 12.77 14.09
CA PRO A 113 -2.47 13.19 13.35
C PRO A 113 -2.63 12.35 12.08
N HIS A 114 -3.75 11.64 11.97
CA HIS A 114 -4.13 10.81 10.81
C HIS A 114 -5.63 10.93 10.45
N GLY A 115 -6.23 12.09 10.71
CA GLY A 115 -7.61 12.39 10.32
C GLY A 115 -7.74 13.00 8.93
N TRP A 116 -9.00 13.20 8.50
CA TRP A 116 -9.31 13.85 7.22
C TRP A 116 -8.61 15.20 7.07
N THR A 117 -8.71 16.07 8.08
CA THR A 117 -8.22 17.45 7.97
C THR A 117 -6.69 17.51 7.80
N ASP A 118 -5.94 16.81 8.65
CA ASP A 118 -4.49 16.76 8.58
C ASP A 118 -3.98 15.94 7.38
N GLY A 119 -4.71 14.91 6.94
CA GLY A 119 -4.41 14.18 5.72
C GLY A 119 -4.53 15.06 4.47
N GLN A 120 -5.64 15.81 4.34
CA GLN A 120 -5.82 16.76 3.25
C GLN A 120 -4.79 17.91 3.31
N GLN A 121 -4.41 18.34 4.53
CA GLN A 121 -3.36 19.33 4.73
C GLN A 121 -2.00 18.79 4.25
N ALA A 122 -1.58 17.59 4.68
CA ALA A 122 -0.31 16.98 4.29
C ALA A 122 -0.21 16.78 2.77
N LEU A 123 -1.33 16.35 2.16
CA LEU A 123 -1.43 16.21 0.70
C LEU A 123 -1.27 17.56 -0.03
N ASN A 124 -1.82 18.63 0.56
CA ASN A 124 -1.79 20.00 0.06
C ASN A 124 -2.10 20.11 -1.45
N ARG A 125 -3.23 19.54 -1.87
CA ARG A 125 -3.69 19.56 -3.29
C ARG A 125 -2.62 18.99 -4.25
N GLY A 126 -1.91 17.97 -3.79
CA GLY A 126 -0.86 17.30 -4.53
C GLY A 126 0.50 18.00 -4.50
N ARG A 127 0.67 19.14 -3.81
CA ARG A 127 2.00 19.76 -3.59
C ARG A 127 2.87 18.89 -2.69
N TYR A 128 2.25 18.27 -1.68
CA TYR A 128 2.84 17.24 -0.84
C TYR A 128 4.03 17.73 0.00
N ASP A 129 3.93 18.97 0.49
CA ASP A 129 4.97 19.75 1.17
C ASP A 129 4.54 20.24 2.57
N GLN A 130 3.54 19.58 3.18
CA GLN A 130 2.94 20.01 4.44
C GLN A 130 2.84 18.87 5.48
N TRP A 131 3.66 17.84 5.36
CA TRP A 131 3.62 16.70 6.28
C TRP A 131 3.96 17.08 7.72
N VAL A 132 5.12 17.70 7.95
CA VAL A 132 5.56 18.12 9.29
C VAL A 132 4.61 19.16 9.91
N PRO A 133 4.16 20.20 9.18
CA PRO A 133 3.14 21.13 9.70
C PRO A 133 1.80 20.48 10.05
N ALA A 134 1.39 19.43 9.35
CA ALA A 134 0.12 18.75 9.58
C ALA A 134 0.20 17.68 10.69
N LYS A 135 1.35 17.02 10.84
CA LYS A 135 1.48 15.77 11.60
C LYS A 135 2.60 15.76 12.65
N GLY A 136 3.34 16.86 12.80
CA GLY A 136 4.49 16.93 13.70
C GLY A 136 5.75 16.31 13.12
N THR A 137 6.86 16.32 13.86
CA THR A 137 8.17 15.86 13.36
C THR A 137 8.27 14.34 13.29
N THR A 138 7.62 13.61 14.20
CA THR A 138 7.62 12.15 14.26
C THR A 138 7.08 11.48 13.00
N THR A 139 6.28 12.20 12.19
CA THR A 139 5.85 11.75 10.85
C THR A 139 7.02 11.29 9.98
N MET A 140 8.21 11.87 10.15
CA MET A 140 9.40 11.57 9.37
C MET A 140 10.21 10.38 9.91
N ALA A 141 9.76 9.70 10.97
CA ALA A 141 10.42 8.52 11.51
C ALA A 141 10.26 7.29 10.58
N TYR A 142 11.29 6.46 10.47
CA TYR A 142 11.23 5.18 9.74
C TYR A 142 11.93 4.05 10.50
N LEU A 143 11.61 2.81 10.09
CA LEU A 143 12.17 1.57 10.59
C LEU A 143 13.19 0.99 9.60
N GLU A 144 14.18 0.30 10.16
CA GLU A 144 15.11 -0.54 9.41
C GLU A 144 14.76 -2.02 9.58
N ARG A 145 15.49 -2.89 8.86
CA ARG A 145 15.23 -4.35 8.89
C ARG A 145 15.26 -4.91 10.31
N GLN A 146 16.17 -4.44 11.16
CA GLN A 146 16.27 -4.90 12.55
C GLN A 146 15.12 -4.45 13.43
N ASP A 147 14.29 -3.49 13.00
CA ASP A 147 13.12 -2.98 13.73
C ASP A 147 11.80 -3.48 13.13
N ALA A 148 11.84 -4.27 12.06
CA ALA A 148 10.66 -4.93 11.50
C ALA A 148 11.03 -6.29 10.86
N ALA A 149 11.92 -7.07 11.48
CA ALA A 149 12.58 -8.20 10.84
C ALA A 149 11.60 -9.26 10.30
N PHE A 150 10.51 -9.51 11.03
CA PHE A 150 9.44 -10.41 10.60
C PHE A 150 8.73 -9.92 9.33
N HIS A 151 8.42 -8.63 9.24
CA HIS A 151 7.80 -8.00 8.06
C HIS A 151 8.74 -8.01 6.85
N PHE A 152 10.03 -7.73 7.07
CA PHE A 152 11.04 -7.87 6.02
C PHE A 152 11.19 -9.33 5.57
N ALA A 153 11.13 -10.30 6.48
CA ALA A 153 11.15 -11.73 6.16
C ALA A 153 9.90 -12.15 5.35
N LEU A 154 8.71 -11.62 5.67
CA LEU A 154 7.50 -11.81 4.85
C LEU A 154 7.70 -11.25 3.43
N ALA A 155 8.26 -10.05 3.30
CA ALA A 155 8.54 -9.44 2.00
C ALA A 155 9.62 -10.21 1.21
N ASP A 156 10.60 -10.79 1.89
CA ASP A 156 11.63 -11.63 1.28
C ASP A 156 11.07 -13.00 0.87
N ALA A 157 10.06 -13.51 1.59
CA ALA A 157 9.41 -14.79 1.32
C ALA A 157 8.38 -14.75 0.21
N PHE A 158 7.51 -13.73 0.22
CA PHE A 158 6.30 -13.64 -0.59
C PHE A 158 6.28 -12.39 -1.48
N THR A 159 5.15 -12.10 -2.13
CA THR A 159 5.01 -10.86 -2.90
C THR A 159 4.66 -9.71 -1.94
N VAL A 160 5.41 -8.61 -2.00
CA VAL A 160 5.04 -7.32 -1.40
C VAL A 160 4.56 -6.36 -2.49
N CYS A 161 3.52 -5.56 -2.21
CA CYS A 161 3.04 -4.54 -3.13
C CYS A 161 3.59 -3.16 -2.72
N ASP A 162 4.41 -2.52 -3.56
CA ASP A 162 5.04 -1.22 -3.27
C ASP A 162 4.27 -0.01 -3.83
N ALA A 163 3.09 -0.27 -4.40
CA ALA A 163 2.14 0.73 -4.88
C ALA A 163 0.72 0.43 -4.35
N TYR A 164 0.61 -0.02 -3.10
CA TYR A 164 -0.65 -0.22 -2.40
C TYR A 164 -0.95 0.96 -1.48
N TYR A 165 -2.09 1.62 -1.68
CA TYR A 165 -2.45 2.88 -1.05
C TYR A 165 -3.65 2.72 -0.11
N CYS A 166 -3.76 3.56 0.92
CA CYS A 166 -5.02 3.70 1.65
C CYS A 166 -6.13 4.03 0.65
N SER A 167 -7.31 3.44 0.81
CA SER A 167 -8.45 3.84 -0.03
C SER A 167 -8.96 5.23 0.32
N PHE A 168 -8.74 5.70 1.56
CA PHE A 168 -9.20 6.98 2.08
C PHE A 168 -8.04 7.77 2.72
N ILE A 169 -8.04 9.09 2.56
CA ILE A 169 -7.11 10.01 3.25
C ILE A 169 -7.70 10.37 4.61
N GLY A 170 -7.31 9.65 5.65
CA GLY A 170 -7.74 9.88 7.02
C GLY A 170 -7.88 8.56 7.78
N ASN A 171 -8.81 8.54 8.72
CA ASN A 171 -8.86 7.54 9.79
C ASN A 171 -9.15 6.09 9.33
N THR A 172 -8.99 5.20 10.31
CA THR A 172 -9.26 3.76 10.30
C THR A 172 -10.58 3.36 9.66
N ASP A 173 -11.69 3.84 10.20
CA ASP A 173 -13.02 3.34 9.84
C ASP A 173 -13.34 3.54 8.36
N PRO A 174 -13.18 4.76 7.78
CA PRO A 174 -13.34 4.95 6.34
C PRO A 174 -12.52 3.96 5.50
N ASN A 175 -11.27 3.67 5.87
CA ASN A 175 -10.43 2.71 5.16
C ASN A 175 -10.95 1.27 5.27
N ARG A 176 -11.40 0.86 6.46
CA ARG A 176 -12.05 -0.45 6.68
C ARG A 176 -13.40 -0.55 5.96
N TYR A 177 -14.18 0.52 5.87
CA TYR A 177 -15.40 0.57 5.04
C TYR A 177 -15.09 0.39 3.55
N TYR A 178 -14.01 0.96 3.04
CA TYR A 178 -13.55 0.67 1.68
C TYR A 178 -13.13 -0.79 1.49
N MET A 179 -12.46 -1.41 2.47
CA MET A 179 -12.12 -2.84 2.42
C MET A 179 -13.37 -3.74 2.39
N LEU A 180 -14.40 -3.39 3.16
CA LEU A 180 -15.60 -4.23 3.34
C LEU A 180 -16.73 -3.91 2.35
N THR A 181 -16.72 -2.72 1.76
CA THR A 181 -17.87 -2.22 0.97
C THR A 181 -17.47 -1.45 -0.28
N GLY A 182 -16.20 -1.06 -0.44
CA GLY A 182 -15.73 -0.22 -1.54
C GLY A 182 -16.20 1.24 -1.46
N TRP A 183 -16.68 1.69 -0.30
CA TRP A 183 -17.47 2.90 -0.14
C TRP A 183 -17.38 3.44 1.29
N THR A 184 -17.61 4.74 1.47
CA THR A 184 -17.81 5.38 2.79
C THR A 184 -19.09 6.22 2.84
N GLY A 185 -20.08 5.86 2.01
CA GLY A 185 -21.32 6.64 1.85
C GLY A 185 -21.14 7.89 0.97
N ASN A 186 -20.29 7.82 -0.06
CA ASN A 186 -19.80 8.95 -0.86
C ASN A 186 -20.89 9.76 -1.57
N ASP A 187 -22.12 9.24 -1.67
CA ASP A 187 -23.28 9.91 -2.26
C ASP A 187 -24.16 10.65 -1.22
N GLY A 188 -23.76 10.63 0.05
CA GLY A 188 -24.49 11.26 1.15
C GLY A 188 -25.74 10.51 1.61
N LYS A 189 -25.86 9.22 1.27
CA LYS A 189 -26.99 8.37 1.68
C LYS A 189 -26.55 7.31 2.68
N GLY A 190 -27.53 6.72 3.36
CA GLY A 190 -27.34 5.59 4.27
C GLY A 190 -26.45 5.88 5.47
N GLY A 191 -26.40 7.15 5.91
CA GLY A 191 -25.60 7.60 7.05
C GLY A 191 -24.25 8.24 6.68
N GLY A 192 -23.85 8.24 5.41
CA GLY A 192 -22.63 8.90 4.95
C GLY A 192 -22.80 10.34 4.42
N PRO A 193 -21.73 10.95 3.87
CA PRO A 193 -20.39 10.38 3.79
C PRO A 193 -19.70 10.38 5.16
N VAL A 194 -18.95 9.32 5.45
CA VAL A 194 -18.19 9.16 6.69
C VAL A 194 -16.75 9.58 6.43
N LEU A 195 -16.27 10.56 7.20
CA LEU A 195 -14.93 11.14 7.06
C LEU A 195 -13.99 10.85 8.24
N TYR A 196 -14.55 10.41 9.36
CA TYR A 196 -13.87 10.11 10.61
C TYR A 196 -14.42 8.79 11.19
N ASN A 197 -13.95 8.37 12.36
CA ASN A 197 -14.47 7.19 13.08
C ASN A 197 -15.83 7.50 13.75
N ASP A 198 -16.83 7.82 12.94
CA ASP A 198 -18.15 8.30 13.41
C ASP A 198 -19.01 7.17 14.01
N GLU A 199 -18.82 5.92 13.55
CA GLU A 199 -19.45 4.70 14.07
C GLU A 199 -20.97 4.76 14.26
N ALA A 200 -21.65 5.53 13.40
CA ALA A 200 -22.99 6.05 13.68
C ALA A 200 -24.16 5.11 13.31
N GLY A 201 -23.89 3.94 12.73
CA GLY A 201 -24.92 3.07 12.17
C GLY A 201 -25.22 3.39 10.70
N TYR A 202 -24.92 2.45 9.80
CA TYR A 202 -24.97 2.67 8.35
C TYR A 202 -25.86 1.67 7.59
N ASP A 203 -26.44 2.12 6.46
CA ASP A 203 -27.45 1.38 5.68
C ASP A 203 -27.02 0.98 4.26
N TRP A 204 -25.86 1.43 3.77
CA TRP A 204 -25.38 0.94 2.47
C TRP A 204 -24.95 -0.53 2.57
N THR A 205 -25.10 -1.27 1.48
CA THR A 205 -24.87 -2.71 1.50
C THR A 205 -23.38 -3.04 1.56
N THR A 206 -23.02 -3.91 2.50
CA THR A 206 -21.67 -4.46 2.68
C THR A 206 -21.40 -5.63 1.74
N TYR A 207 -20.13 -5.94 1.48
CA TYR A 207 -19.77 -7.12 0.68
C TYR A 207 -20.19 -8.42 1.38
N ALA A 208 -20.12 -8.49 2.70
CA ALA A 208 -20.58 -9.65 3.49
C ALA A 208 -22.06 -9.98 3.21
N GLU A 209 -22.95 -8.98 3.16
CA GLU A 209 -24.35 -9.20 2.75
C GLU A 209 -24.48 -9.72 1.32
N ARG A 210 -23.62 -9.27 0.40
CA ARG A 210 -23.63 -9.75 -0.99
C ARG A 210 -23.16 -11.19 -1.10
N LEU A 211 -22.13 -11.56 -0.34
CA LEU A 211 -21.65 -12.93 -0.23
C LEU A 211 -22.73 -13.84 0.35
N GLU A 212 -23.42 -13.40 1.40
CA GLU A 212 -24.55 -14.12 1.99
C GLU A 212 -25.65 -14.37 0.95
N ALA A 213 -26.08 -13.32 0.24
CA ALA A 213 -27.10 -13.43 -0.79
C ALA A 213 -26.69 -14.33 -1.97
N ALA A 214 -25.39 -14.40 -2.28
CA ALA A 214 -24.84 -15.24 -3.34
C ALA A 214 -24.54 -16.69 -2.90
N GLY A 215 -24.69 -17.01 -1.61
CA GLY A 215 -24.34 -18.33 -1.07
C GLY A 215 -22.84 -18.62 -1.05
N VAL A 216 -21.99 -17.59 -1.09
CA VAL A 216 -20.53 -17.73 -0.92
C VAL A 216 -20.22 -17.69 0.57
N SER A 217 -19.55 -18.72 1.09
CA SER A 217 -19.28 -18.82 2.53
C SER A 217 -18.31 -17.73 3.00
N TRP A 218 -18.67 -17.05 4.08
CA TRP A 218 -17.84 -16.02 4.70
C TRP A 218 -17.94 -16.06 6.23
N LYS A 219 -16.95 -15.49 6.93
CA LYS A 219 -16.93 -15.35 8.40
C LYS A 219 -15.91 -14.30 8.86
N VAL A 220 -16.16 -13.67 10.00
CA VAL A 220 -15.16 -12.90 10.75
C VAL A 220 -14.59 -13.75 11.89
N TYR A 221 -13.27 -13.82 12.00
CA TYR A 221 -12.55 -14.40 13.12
C TYR A 221 -12.02 -13.28 14.00
N GLN A 222 -12.43 -13.27 15.26
CA GLN A 222 -12.18 -12.19 16.22
C GLN A 222 -12.36 -12.72 17.64
N ASP A 223 -11.99 -11.92 18.63
CA ASP A 223 -12.39 -12.13 20.01
C ASP A 223 -13.65 -11.31 20.35
N GLU A 224 -14.61 -11.89 21.06
CA GLU A 224 -15.82 -11.19 21.51
C GLU A 224 -15.55 -10.27 22.71
N GLY A 225 -14.43 -10.45 23.41
CA GLY A 225 -14.14 -9.78 24.66
C GLY A 225 -15.29 -9.88 25.65
N ASN A 226 -15.69 -8.73 26.19
CA ASN A 226 -16.83 -8.62 27.08
C ASN A 226 -18.19 -8.48 26.36
N GLY A 227 -18.20 -8.54 25.02
CA GLY A 227 -19.40 -8.60 24.18
C GLY A 227 -19.34 -7.73 22.93
N LEU A 228 -20.11 -8.09 21.91
CA LEU A 228 -20.26 -7.35 20.64
C LEU A 228 -21.68 -6.77 20.54
N ASN A 229 -21.95 -5.76 21.37
CA ASN A 229 -23.27 -5.14 21.50
C ASN A 229 -23.16 -3.64 21.82
N ALA A 230 -24.30 -2.95 21.87
CA ALA A 230 -24.39 -1.51 22.12
C ALA A 230 -24.34 -1.12 23.63
N GLU A 231 -23.83 -1.98 24.51
CA GLU A 231 -23.90 -1.76 25.96
C GLU A 231 -22.52 -1.49 26.60
N GLY A 232 -22.50 -0.49 27.48
CA GLY A 232 -21.38 -0.23 28.38
C GLY A 232 -20.09 0.20 27.68
N ASP A 233 -18.96 -0.18 28.28
CA ASP A 233 -17.61 0.14 27.79
C ASP A 233 -17.13 -0.81 26.67
N ASN A 234 -18.02 -1.67 26.14
CA ASN A 234 -17.77 -2.73 25.14
C ASN A 234 -18.46 -2.44 23.79
N TRP A 235 -18.70 -1.17 23.50
CA TRP A 235 -19.54 -0.71 22.38
C TRP A 235 -19.06 -1.27 21.05
N TRP A 236 -19.79 -2.26 20.52
CA TRP A 236 -19.50 -2.92 19.24
C TRP A 236 -18.06 -3.41 19.09
N GLY A 237 -17.46 -3.92 20.17
CA GLY A 237 -16.12 -4.51 20.16
C GLY A 237 -14.98 -3.58 20.59
N TRP A 238 -15.29 -2.30 20.87
CA TRP A 238 -14.40 -1.41 21.62
C TRP A 238 -14.23 -1.91 23.04
N GLU A 239 -13.12 -2.53 23.38
CA GLU A 239 -12.78 -2.86 24.77
C GLU A 239 -11.92 -1.74 25.37
N LYS A 240 -12.49 -0.93 26.27
CA LYS A 240 -11.77 0.24 26.83
C LYS A 240 -10.83 -0.09 27.99
N VAL A 241 -10.95 -1.28 28.57
CA VAL A 241 -10.27 -1.62 29.83
C VAL A 241 -9.09 -2.57 29.59
N ASP A 242 -9.25 -3.58 28.74
CA ASP A 242 -8.23 -4.59 28.48
C ASP A 242 -7.92 -4.73 26.98
N ALA A 243 -6.84 -4.08 26.53
CA ALA A 243 -6.37 -4.10 25.15
C ALA A 243 -6.04 -5.51 24.60
N TYR A 244 -5.97 -6.54 25.46
CA TYR A 244 -5.67 -7.91 25.06
C TYR A 244 -6.94 -8.74 24.75
N ILE A 245 -8.14 -8.20 24.87
CA ILE A 245 -9.38 -8.91 24.50
C ILE A 245 -10.23 -8.07 23.54
N GLY A 246 -11.25 -8.68 22.95
CA GLY A 246 -12.10 -8.01 21.96
C GLY A 246 -11.42 -7.82 20.61
N ASN A 247 -11.93 -6.86 19.84
CA ASN A 247 -11.50 -6.64 18.46
C ASN A 247 -11.16 -5.17 18.16
N TYR A 248 -11.10 -4.32 19.19
CA TYR A 248 -10.78 -2.89 19.06
C TYR A 248 -11.69 -2.06 18.13
N GLY A 249 -12.89 -2.54 17.81
CA GLY A 249 -13.74 -1.88 16.81
C GLY A 249 -13.35 -2.18 15.35
N ASP A 250 -12.28 -2.95 15.13
CA ASP A 250 -11.72 -3.25 13.80
C ASP A 250 -12.63 -4.11 12.92
N ASN A 251 -13.64 -4.75 13.52
CA ASN A 251 -14.74 -5.38 12.80
C ASN A 251 -15.82 -4.34 12.47
N SER A 252 -15.54 -3.50 11.47
CA SER A 252 -16.43 -2.39 11.11
C SER A 252 -17.78 -2.82 10.52
N LEU A 253 -18.03 -4.13 10.29
CA LEU A 253 -19.38 -4.63 9.99
C LEU A 253 -20.35 -4.35 11.14
N LEU A 254 -19.85 -4.25 12.38
CA LEU A 254 -20.65 -3.96 13.57
C LEU A 254 -21.20 -2.53 13.60
N TYR A 255 -20.75 -1.65 12.72
CA TYR A 255 -21.28 -0.29 12.55
C TYR A 255 -22.38 -0.18 11.50
N PHE A 256 -22.81 -1.30 10.90
CA PHE A 256 -23.93 -1.34 9.97
C PHE A 256 -25.19 -1.83 10.67
N ASN A 257 -26.30 -1.09 10.49
CA ASN A 257 -27.57 -1.34 11.20
C ASN A 257 -28.04 -2.79 11.06
N LYS A 258 -27.85 -3.40 9.88
CA LYS A 258 -28.22 -4.81 9.64
C LYS A 258 -27.49 -5.81 10.53
N PHE A 259 -26.24 -5.56 10.89
CA PHE A 259 -25.48 -6.43 11.80
C PHE A 259 -25.83 -6.13 13.25
N GLN A 260 -26.06 -4.85 13.57
CA GLN A 260 -26.51 -4.42 14.89
C GLN A 260 -27.87 -5.04 15.26
N ASP A 261 -28.80 -5.05 14.31
CA ASP A 261 -30.17 -5.56 14.46
C ASP A 261 -30.27 -7.09 14.34
N ALA A 262 -29.25 -7.75 13.76
CA ALA A 262 -29.23 -9.20 13.60
C ALA A 262 -29.37 -9.90 14.96
N GLN A 263 -30.11 -11.01 14.99
CA GLN A 263 -30.40 -11.78 16.21
C GLN A 263 -29.72 -13.16 16.15
N PRO A 264 -29.47 -13.82 17.29
CA PRO A 264 -28.97 -15.20 17.29
C PRO A 264 -29.77 -16.13 16.36
N GLY A 265 -29.07 -16.90 15.54
CA GLY A 265 -29.65 -17.72 14.47
C GLY A 265 -29.74 -17.03 13.10
N ASP A 266 -29.60 -15.70 13.03
CA ASP A 266 -29.38 -14.99 11.76
C ASP A 266 -27.95 -15.25 11.26
N PRO A 267 -27.73 -15.60 9.97
CA PRO A 267 -26.39 -15.78 9.43
C PRO A 267 -25.45 -14.58 9.63
N LEU A 268 -25.94 -13.33 9.56
CA LEU A 268 -25.12 -12.14 9.79
C LEU A 268 -24.64 -12.08 11.24
N PHE A 269 -25.51 -12.44 12.19
CA PHE A 269 -25.15 -12.52 13.61
C PHE A 269 -24.10 -13.62 13.84
N GLU A 270 -24.35 -14.85 13.37
CA GLU A 270 -23.47 -15.97 13.66
C GLU A 270 -22.08 -15.84 13.00
N LYS A 271 -21.98 -15.09 11.90
CA LYS A 271 -20.73 -14.93 11.13
C LYS A 271 -19.93 -13.68 11.48
N ALA A 272 -20.57 -12.64 12.03
CA ALA A 272 -19.89 -11.36 12.34
C ALA A 272 -19.96 -10.96 13.82
N ARG A 273 -20.81 -11.58 14.64
CA ARG A 273 -21.01 -11.26 16.06
C ARG A 273 -20.69 -12.43 17.00
N ARG A 274 -19.95 -13.41 16.49
CA ARG A 274 -19.38 -14.51 17.25
C ARG A 274 -17.86 -14.46 17.16
N GLY A 275 -17.20 -15.03 18.14
CA GLY A 275 -15.74 -15.07 18.23
C GLY A 275 -15.25 -15.93 19.38
N THR A 276 -13.96 -15.88 19.63
CA THR A 276 -13.38 -16.46 20.85
C THR A 276 -13.73 -15.63 22.07
N ARG A 277 -13.50 -16.18 23.26
CA ARG A 277 -13.64 -15.48 24.53
C ARG A 277 -12.35 -15.59 25.33
N ALA A 278 -11.35 -14.78 24.98
CA ALA A 278 -10.06 -14.72 25.67
C ALA A 278 -10.19 -14.28 27.13
N VAL A 279 -11.23 -13.51 27.46
CA VAL A 279 -11.62 -13.18 28.84
C VAL A 279 -11.90 -14.43 29.69
N ASP A 280 -12.35 -15.52 29.06
CA ASP A 280 -12.60 -16.82 29.70
C ASP A 280 -11.41 -17.79 29.56
N GLY A 281 -10.27 -17.30 29.05
CA GLY A 281 -9.04 -18.07 28.85
C GLY A 281 -8.98 -18.86 27.54
N GLN A 282 -9.89 -18.61 26.59
CA GLN A 282 -9.85 -19.24 25.27
C GLN A 282 -8.68 -18.69 24.43
N ASP A 283 -8.09 -19.55 23.59
CA ASP A 283 -7.06 -19.14 22.63
C ASP A 283 -7.69 -18.38 21.45
N TYR A 284 -7.15 -17.20 21.09
CA TYR A 284 -7.69 -16.31 20.04
C TYR A 284 -7.87 -17.01 18.68
N PHE A 285 -7.03 -18.00 18.40
CA PHE A 285 -6.99 -18.69 17.12
C PHE A 285 -7.74 -20.02 17.14
N GLU A 286 -8.39 -20.38 18.25
CA GLU A 286 -9.03 -21.68 18.43
C GLU A 286 -10.08 -21.97 17.34
N ILE A 287 -10.97 -21.00 17.08
CA ILE A 287 -12.03 -21.15 16.08
C ILE A 287 -11.45 -21.22 14.66
N LEU A 288 -10.46 -20.37 14.34
CA LEU A 288 -9.79 -20.40 13.03
C LEU A 288 -9.10 -21.74 12.79
N ARG A 289 -8.32 -22.19 13.77
CA ARG A 289 -7.59 -23.45 13.71
C ARG A 289 -8.54 -24.63 13.57
N ALA A 290 -9.65 -24.65 14.31
CA ALA A 290 -10.66 -25.70 14.21
C ALA A 290 -11.27 -25.78 12.80
N ASP A 291 -11.63 -24.64 12.19
CA ASP A 291 -12.19 -24.60 10.84
C ASP A 291 -11.15 -25.06 9.78
N VAL A 292 -9.87 -24.71 9.95
CA VAL A 292 -8.78 -25.16 9.07
C VAL A 292 -8.51 -26.66 9.20
N GLU A 293 -8.40 -27.17 10.42
CA GLU A 293 -8.15 -28.60 10.68
C GLU A 293 -9.31 -29.47 10.21
N ALA A 294 -10.55 -28.98 10.32
CA ALA A 294 -11.74 -29.66 9.83
C ALA A 294 -11.92 -29.55 8.29
N GLY A 295 -11.13 -28.73 7.60
CA GLY A 295 -11.29 -28.48 6.16
C GLY A 295 -12.55 -27.68 5.82
N THR A 296 -13.06 -26.88 6.76
CA THR A 296 -14.30 -26.10 6.65
C THR A 296 -14.07 -24.59 6.66
N LEU A 297 -12.82 -24.13 6.47
CA LEU A 297 -12.49 -22.71 6.32
C LEU A 297 -13.42 -22.07 5.27
N PRO A 298 -14.06 -20.90 5.55
CA PRO A 298 -14.91 -20.22 4.59
C PRO A 298 -14.17 -19.80 3.32
N SER A 299 -14.93 -19.51 2.26
CA SER A 299 -14.35 -18.99 1.02
C SER A 299 -13.68 -17.63 1.25
N ILE A 300 -14.27 -16.81 2.13
CA ILE A 300 -13.77 -15.48 2.50
C ILE A 300 -13.74 -15.35 4.02
N SER A 301 -12.60 -14.98 4.58
CA SER A 301 -12.41 -14.83 6.02
C SER A 301 -11.79 -13.48 6.32
N TRP A 302 -12.40 -12.71 7.21
CA TRP A 302 -11.78 -11.49 7.77
C TRP A 302 -11.30 -11.78 9.18
N ILE A 303 -10.14 -11.25 9.56
CA ILE A 303 -9.58 -11.38 10.90
C ILE A 303 -9.49 -9.99 11.52
N ALA A 304 -10.03 -9.84 12.73
CA ALA A 304 -9.86 -8.65 13.57
C ALA A 304 -9.08 -9.04 14.82
N ALA A 305 -8.02 -8.31 15.13
CA ALA A 305 -7.16 -8.55 16.28
C ALA A 305 -7.64 -7.72 17.49
N PRO A 306 -7.36 -8.16 18.73
CA PRO A 306 -7.37 -7.26 19.87
C PRO A 306 -6.39 -6.10 19.68
N GLU A 307 -6.65 -4.96 20.33
CA GLU A 307 -5.85 -3.72 20.24
C GLU A 307 -4.35 -3.97 20.39
N ALA A 308 -3.97 -4.76 21.40
CA ALA A 308 -2.57 -5.04 21.73
C ALA A 308 -1.80 -5.70 20.57
N PHE A 309 -2.51 -6.31 19.63
CA PHE A 309 -1.96 -7.07 18.52
C PHE A 309 -2.24 -6.44 17.15
N SER A 310 -2.94 -5.30 17.13
CA SER A 310 -3.28 -4.60 15.88
C SER A 310 -2.12 -3.77 15.34
N GLU A 311 -1.12 -3.44 16.18
CA GLU A 311 -0.06 -2.44 15.91
C GLU A 311 -0.55 -0.99 15.87
N HIS A 312 -1.80 -0.72 16.30
CA HIS A 312 -2.29 0.64 16.53
C HIS A 312 -1.29 1.44 17.36
N SER A 313 -1.27 2.77 17.21
CA SER A 313 -0.34 3.63 17.95
C SER A 313 -0.29 3.28 19.45
N ASN A 314 0.90 3.39 20.03
CA ASN A 314 1.24 2.86 21.35
C ASN A 314 1.19 1.31 21.42
N TRP A 315 1.39 0.61 20.30
CA TRP A 315 1.68 -0.82 20.26
C TRP A 315 2.84 -1.15 19.32
N PRO A 316 3.79 -2.00 19.76
CA PRO A 316 5.02 -2.23 19.03
C PRO A 316 4.86 -3.22 17.87
N THR A 317 5.73 -3.08 16.87
CA THR A 317 5.75 -3.92 15.66
C THR A 317 5.90 -5.42 15.96
N ASN A 318 6.54 -5.79 17.07
CA ASN A 318 6.69 -7.19 17.44
C ASN A 318 5.40 -7.86 17.91
N TYR A 319 4.41 -7.11 18.42
CA TYR A 319 3.15 -7.70 18.89
C TYR A 319 2.26 -8.10 17.70
N GLY A 320 2.15 -7.27 16.67
CA GLY A 320 1.44 -7.65 15.45
C GLY A 320 2.18 -8.72 14.66
N ALA A 321 3.51 -8.68 14.60
CA ALA A 321 4.31 -9.77 14.01
C ALA A 321 3.99 -11.12 14.66
N TRP A 322 3.90 -11.17 15.99
CA TRP A 322 3.48 -12.38 16.71
C TRP A 322 2.07 -12.82 16.32
N TYR A 323 1.09 -11.90 16.27
CA TYR A 323 -0.29 -12.25 15.92
C TYR A 323 -0.38 -12.80 14.48
N ILE A 324 0.29 -12.15 13.53
CA ILE A 324 0.40 -12.61 12.13
C ILE A 324 1.01 -14.03 12.09
N SER A 325 2.06 -14.29 12.86
CA SER A 325 2.68 -15.62 12.91
C SER A 325 1.71 -16.70 13.38
N LYS A 326 0.83 -16.38 14.34
CA LYS A 326 -0.17 -17.32 14.87
C LYS A 326 -1.33 -17.54 13.92
N VAL A 327 -1.71 -16.52 13.15
CA VAL A 327 -2.60 -16.69 11.99
C VAL A 327 -1.97 -17.63 10.97
N LEU A 328 -0.68 -17.45 10.63
CA LEU A 328 0.03 -18.37 9.72
C LEU A 328 0.10 -19.79 10.27
N ASP A 329 0.41 -19.98 11.55
CA ASP A 329 0.42 -21.29 12.20
C ASP A 329 -0.96 -21.97 12.12
N ALA A 330 -2.05 -21.23 12.37
CA ALA A 330 -3.40 -21.75 12.28
C ALA A 330 -3.79 -22.11 10.83
N LEU A 331 -3.47 -21.26 9.85
CA LEU A 331 -3.78 -21.52 8.44
C LEU A 331 -2.96 -22.67 7.86
N THR A 332 -1.73 -22.87 8.34
CA THR A 332 -0.82 -23.92 7.85
C THR A 332 -0.91 -25.23 8.65
N SER A 333 -1.76 -25.31 9.67
CA SER A 333 -1.99 -26.55 10.45
C SER A 333 -2.56 -27.68 9.58
N ASN A 334 -3.28 -27.32 8.51
CA ASN A 334 -3.73 -28.23 7.47
C ASN A 334 -3.12 -27.83 6.10
N PRO A 335 -2.07 -28.53 5.63
CA PRO A 335 -1.43 -28.24 4.35
C PRO A 335 -2.37 -28.32 3.14
N GLU A 336 -3.43 -29.13 3.19
CA GLU A 336 -4.40 -29.22 2.10
C GLU A 336 -5.21 -27.92 1.97
N VAL A 337 -5.65 -27.35 3.09
CA VAL A 337 -6.34 -26.05 3.11
C VAL A 337 -5.38 -24.94 2.69
N TRP A 338 -4.20 -24.85 3.31
CA TRP A 338 -3.22 -23.81 2.99
C TRP A 338 -2.80 -23.81 1.53
N SER A 339 -2.65 -24.99 0.91
CA SER A 339 -2.32 -25.11 -0.52
C SER A 339 -3.32 -24.40 -1.44
N LYS A 340 -4.51 -24.04 -0.94
CA LYS A 340 -5.60 -23.36 -1.64
C LYS A 340 -5.90 -21.96 -1.09
N THR A 341 -5.06 -21.42 -0.20
CA THR A 341 -5.34 -20.18 0.53
C THR A 341 -4.49 -19.01 0.02
N ALA A 342 -5.11 -17.84 -0.05
CA ALA A 342 -4.43 -16.56 -0.14
C ALA A 342 -4.68 -15.76 1.15
N LEU A 343 -3.62 -15.41 1.87
CA LEU A 343 -3.66 -14.49 2.99
C LEU A 343 -3.18 -13.10 2.53
N PHE A 344 -4.01 -12.09 2.70
CA PHE A 344 -3.64 -10.69 2.55
C PHE A 344 -3.39 -10.09 3.92
N ILE A 345 -2.20 -9.53 4.13
CA ILE A 345 -1.85 -8.75 5.32
C ILE A 345 -1.63 -7.32 4.85
N THR A 346 -2.43 -6.39 5.34
CA THR A 346 -2.34 -4.96 5.02
C THR A 346 -2.52 -4.14 6.27
N TYR A 347 -2.33 -2.82 6.15
CA TYR A 347 -2.76 -1.85 7.15
C TYR A 347 -3.92 -1.05 6.60
N ASP A 348 -4.71 -0.47 7.49
CA ASP A 348 -5.86 0.40 7.20
C ASP A 348 -5.41 1.80 6.75
N GLU A 349 -4.50 2.44 7.49
CA GLU A 349 -3.93 3.74 7.18
C GLU A 349 -2.47 3.86 7.68
N ASN A 350 -1.91 5.07 7.60
CA ASN A 350 -0.47 5.30 7.72
C ASN A 350 0.02 5.79 9.10
N ASP A 351 -0.84 5.87 10.11
CA ASP A 351 -0.64 6.52 11.43
C ASP A 351 -0.09 7.93 11.32
N GLY A 352 -0.33 8.59 10.18
CA GLY A 352 0.32 9.87 9.90
C GLY A 352 1.83 9.78 9.62
N PHE A 353 2.46 8.60 9.57
CA PHE A 353 3.84 8.46 9.11
C PHE A 353 3.99 8.78 7.62
N PHE A 354 5.11 9.42 7.28
CA PHE A 354 5.41 9.92 5.96
C PHE A 354 5.52 8.80 4.92
N ASP A 355 5.12 9.11 3.69
CA ASP A 355 5.44 8.35 2.48
C ASP A 355 5.75 9.35 1.36
N HIS A 356 6.72 9.07 0.51
CA HIS A 356 7.23 9.98 -0.51
C HIS A 356 6.44 9.94 -1.82
N LEU A 357 5.72 8.85 -2.08
CA LEU A 357 4.95 8.73 -3.31
C LEU A 357 3.64 9.48 -3.17
N VAL A 358 3.54 10.60 -3.89
CA VAL A 358 2.30 11.36 -4.01
C VAL A 358 1.21 10.41 -4.54
N PRO A 359 0.12 10.19 -3.78
CA PRO A 359 -0.83 9.15 -4.15
C PRO A 359 -1.62 9.53 -5.39
N PRO A 360 -2.10 8.55 -6.17
CA PRO A 360 -3.07 8.78 -7.24
C PRO A 360 -4.31 9.49 -6.70
N HIS A 361 -4.71 10.58 -7.34
CA HIS A 361 -5.86 11.38 -6.93
C HIS A 361 -6.57 11.96 -8.15
N ILE A 362 -7.87 12.24 -8.03
CA ILE A 362 -8.64 12.83 -9.14
C ILE A 362 -8.24 14.29 -9.44
N ASN A 363 -8.53 14.74 -10.65
CA ASN A 363 -8.61 16.18 -10.93
C ASN A 363 -9.88 16.76 -10.27
N SER A 364 -9.84 18.03 -9.90
CA SER A 364 -10.95 18.72 -9.23
C SER A 364 -10.88 20.23 -9.50
N PRO A 365 -11.86 21.04 -9.07
CA PRO A 365 -11.75 22.49 -9.11
C PRO A 365 -10.50 23.05 -8.38
N LEU A 366 -9.94 22.29 -7.43
CA LEU A 366 -8.75 22.67 -6.65
C LEU A 366 -7.44 22.06 -7.18
N VAL A 367 -7.52 20.99 -7.98
CA VAL A 367 -6.38 20.30 -8.59
C VAL A 367 -6.62 20.21 -10.10
N PRO A 368 -5.98 21.09 -10.90
CA PRO A 368 -6.26 21.16 -12.34
C PRO A 368 -5.89 19.86 -13.07
N GLY A 369 -6.48 19.65 -14.23
CA GLY A 369 -6.22 18.50 -15.08
C GLY A 369 -7.52 17.86 -15.58
N GLU A 370 -7.43 16.65 -16.15
CA GLU A 370 -8.54 16.02 -16.86
C GLU A 370 -8.53 14.50 -16.69
N SER A 371 -9.72 13.91 -16.80
CA SER A 371 -9.92 12.47 -16.71
C SER A 371 -10.77 11.97 -17.88
N THR A 372 -10.35 10.86 -18.46
CA THR A 372 -11.14 10.08 -19.44
C THR A 372 -12.12 9.11 -18.76
N VAL A 373 -11.98 8.93 -17.44
CA VAL A 373 -12.84 8.09 -16.60
C VAL A 373 -13.69 8.97 -15.68
N SER A 374 -14.93 8.59 -15.40
CA SER A 374 -15.76 9.36 -14.44
C SER A 374 -15.11 9.40 -13.06
N THR A 375 -15.00 10.60 -12.49
CA THR A 375 -14.53 10.89 -11.13
C THR A 375 -15.68 11.17 -10.17
N GLU A 376 -16.91 10.83 -10.56
CA GLU A 376 -18.10 10.98 -9.71
C GLU A 376 -17.92 10.19 -8.42
N HIS A 377 -18.35 10.78 -7.30
CA HIS A 377 -18.22 10.23 -5.95
C HIS A 377 -16.78 10.02 -5.44
N GLU A 378 -15.76 10.61 -6.08
CA GLU A 378 -14.38 10.64 -5.54
C GLU A 378 -14.02 11.96 -4.83
N LEU A 379 -14.89 12.97 -4.90
CA LEU A 379 -14.70 14.27 -4.26
C LEU A 379 -15.76 14.49 -3.17
N TYR A 380 -15.30 14.84 -1.97
CA TYR A 380 -16.14 15.44 -0.93
C TYR A 380 -16.14 16.96 -1.10
N THR A 381 -17.33 17.56 -1.04
CA THR A 381 -17.52 19.01 -0.95
C THR A 381 -18.49 19.31 0.18
N GLY A 382 -18.04 20.03 1.21
CA GLY A 382 -18.87 20.23 2.40
C GLY A 382 -18.16 20.93 3.56
N SER A 383 -18.77 20.84 4.75
CA SER A 383 -18.36 21.60 5.94
C SER A 383 -16.97 21.23 6.48
N HIS A 384 -16.45 20.06 6.14
CA HIS A 384 -15.11 19.60 6.55
C HIS A 384 -14.02 19.97 5.54
N GLY A 385 -14.32 20.87 4.60
CA GLY A 385 -13.39 21.31 3.56
C GLY A 385 -13.39 20.38 2.35
N ASP A 386 -13.33 20.96 1.16
CA ASP A 386 -13.30 20.21 -0.08
C ASP A 386 -12.00 19.39 -0.20
N GLY A 387 -12.14 18.10 -0.50
CA GLY A 387 -11.03 17.16 -0.60
C GLY A 387 -11.47 15.90 -1.33
N HIS A 388 -10.53 15.19 -1.96
CA HIS A 388 -10.87 13.89 -2.54
C HIS A 388 -10.78 12.80 -1.48
N TYR A 389 -11.62 11.77 -1.60
CA TYR A 389 -11.64 10.68 -0.63
C TYR A 389 -10.31 9.94 -0.58
N GLY A 390 -9.73 9.64 -1.74
CA GLY A 390 -8.43 9.00 -1.85
C GLY A 390 -7.85 9.06 -3.27
N LEU A 391 -6.76 8.35 -3.56
CA LEU A 391 -6.08 7.43 -2.64
C LEU A 391 -5.26 8.19 -1.58
N GLY A 392 -5.07 7.56 -0.42
CA GLY A 392 -4.20 8.07 0.64
C GLY A 392 -2.75 7.61 0.49
N PRO A 393 -1.88 7.88 1.49
CA PRO A 393 -0.50 7.39 1.50
C PRO A 393 -0.39 5.87 1.31
N ARG A 394 0.80 5.39 0.94
CA ARG A 394 1.00 3.93 0.84
C ARG A 394 1.01 3.28 2.20
N VAL A 395 0.49 2.06 2.26
CA VAL A 395 0.56 1.16 3.41
C VAL A 395 1.12 -0.20 2.97
N PRO A 396 1.79 -0.96 3.85
CA PRO A 396 2.26 -2.30 3.52
C PRO A 396 1.12 -3.20 3.05
N MET A 397 1.37 -3.98 2.01
CA MET A 397 0.51 -5.08 1.57
C MET A 397 1.38 -6.29 1.24
N PHE A 398 1.28 -7.32 2.06
CA PHE A 398 1.90 -8.62 1.85
C PHE A 398 0.87 -9.60 1.31
N VAL A 399 1.16 -10.15 0.15
CA VAL A 399 0.36 -11.21 -0.47
C VAL A 399 1.01 -12.53 -0.11
N VAL A 400 0.50 -13.22 0.91
CA VAL A 400 1.10 -14.43 1.49
C VAL A 400 0.32 -15.66 1.05
N SER A 401 0.95 -16.48 0.20
CA SER A 401 0.30 -17.61 -0.44
C SER A 401 1.32 -18.51 -1.14
N PRO A 402 1.03 -19.81 -1.33
CA PRO A 402 1.88 -20.67 -2.15
C PRO A 402 2.16 -20.14 -3.58
N TRP A 403 1.26 -19.32 -4.15
CA TRP A 403 1.43 -18.71 -5.47
C TRP A 403 2.20 -17.38 -5.48
N SER A 404 2.54 -16.83 -4.32
CA SER A 404 3.26 -15.55 -4.21
C SER A 404 4.70 -15.70 -3.72
N VAL A 405 5.11 -16.91 -3.35
CA VAL A 405 6.48 -17.22 -2.90
C VAL A 405 7.55 -16.78 -3.91
N GLY A 406 8.66 -16.25 -3.39
CA GLY A 406 9.87 -15.89 -4.14
C GLY A 406 10.35 -14.44 -3.94
N GLY A 407 9.86 -13.73 -2.93
CA GLY A 407 10.35 -12.39 -2.57
C GLY A 407 10.06 -11.31 -3.62
N TRP A 408 8.92 -11.43 -4.28
CA TRP A 408 8.56 -10.59 -5.43
C TRP A 408 8.08 -9.21 -4.99
N VAL A 409 8.20 -8.23 -5.88
CA VAL A 409 7.48 -6.95 -5.77
C VAL A 409 6.41 -6.84 -6.85
N SER A 410 5.25 -6.28 -6.48
CA SER A 410 4.24 -5.83 -7.43
C SER A 410 4.11 -4.31 -7.36
N SER A 411 4.31 -3.65 -8.50
CA SER A 411 4.26 -2.19 -8.65
C SER A 411 3.07 -1.72 -9.49
N GLU A 412 2.02 -2.55 -9.58
CA GLU A 412 0.70 -2.11 -10.02
C GLU A 412 0.02 -1.34 -8.88
N THR A 413 -0.66 -0.24 -9.22
CA THR A 413 -1.41 0.57 -8.27
C THR A 413 -2.57 -0.23 -7.68
N PHE A 414 -2.65 -0.30 -6.35
CA PHE A 414 -3.73 -0.95 -5.62
C PHE A 414 -4.23 -0.08 -4.47
N ASP A 415 -5.40 -0.41 -3.94
CA ASP A 415 -5.97 0.12 -2.71
C ASP A 415 -6.81 -0.96 -2.00
N HIS A 416 -7.50 -0.64 -0.90
CA HIS A 416 -8.36 -1.60 -0.20
C HIS A 416 -9.49 -2.18 -1.06
N THR A 417 -9.99 -1.44 -2.05
CA THR A 417 -10.98 -1.97 -3.01
C THR A 417 -10.41 -3.07 -3.90
N SER A 418 -9.08 -3.15 -4.04
CA SER A 418 -8.41 -4.21 -4.80
C SER A 418 -8.58 -5.59 -4.14
N ILE A 419 -8.75 -5.64 -2.81
CA ILE A 419 -9.08 -6.86 -2.05
C ILE A 419 -10.48 -7.37 -2.47
N LEU A 420 -11.47 -6.48 -2.52
CA LEU A 420 -12.81 -6.82 -3.00
C LEU A 420 -12.77 -7.32 -4.43
N ARG A 421 -12.07 -6.62 -5.33
CA ARG A 421 -11.95 -7.01 -6.75
C ARG A 421 -11.28 -8.37 -6.96
N PHE A 422 -10.31 -8.73 -6.11
CA PHE A 422 -9.75 -10.08 -6.12
C PHE A 422 -10.83 -11.13 -5.80
N MET A 423 -11.64 -10.87 -4.76
CA MET A 423 -12.78 -11.72 -4.39
C MET A 423 -13.86 -11.75 -5.49
N GLU A 424 -14.18 -10.63 -6.14
CA GLU A 424 -15.10 -10.59 -7.29
C GLU A 424 -14.62 -11.53 -8.40
N LYS A 425 -13.35 -11.41 -8.77
CA LYS A 425 -12.74 -12.19 -9.84
C LYS A 425 -12.69 -13.67 -9.50
N ARG A 426 -12.49 -14.00 -8.22
CA ARG A 426 -12.44 -15.38 -7.75
C ARG A 426 -13.83 -16.01 -7.61
N PHE A 427 -14.79 -15.33 -7.00
CA PHE A 427 -16.06 -15.91 -6.56
C PHE A 427 -17.27 -15.45 -7.38
N GLY A 428 -17.12 -14.44 -8.24
CA GLY A 428 -18.18 -13.97 -9.15
C GLY A 428 -19.23 -13.08 -8.49
N VAL A 429 -18.98 -12.57 -7.28
CA VAL A 429 -19.87 -11.65 -6.57
C VAL A 429 -19.34 -10.23 -6.75
N ALA A 430 -20.07 -9.36 -7.44
CA ALA A 430 -19.67 -7.98 -7.71
C ALA A 430 -19.99 -7.04 -6.53
N GLU A 431 -19.12 -6.06 -6.29
CA GLU A 431 -19.28 -4.92 -5.40
C GLU A 431 -19.56 -3.64 -6.22
N PRO A 432 -20.83 -3.29 -6.46
CA PRO A 432 -21.18 -2.14 -7.29
C PRO A 432 -20.80 -0.79 -6.68
N ASN A 433 -20.47 -0.70 -5.39
CA ASN A 433 -20.11 0.58 -4.79
C ASN A 433 -18.73 1.08 -5.26
N ILE A 434 -17.81 0.21 -5.70
CA ILE A 434 -16.49 0.65 -6.18
C ILE A 434 -16.67 1.56 -7.40
N THR A 435 -16.22 2.82 -7.28
CA THR A 435 -16.40 3.85 -8.30
C THR A 435 -15.76 3.45 -9.65
N PRO A 436 -16.23 4.05 -10.77
CA PRO A 436 -15.59 3.89 -12.06
C PRO A 436 -14.10 4.25 -12.06
N TRP A 437 -13.73 5.32 -11.33
CA TRP A 437 -12.33 5.76 -11.23
C TRP A 437 -11.45 4.73 -10.54
N ARG A 438 -11.85 4.21 -9.37
CA ARG A 438 -11.08 3.17 -8.66
C ARG A 438 -10.98 1.89 -9.45
N ARG A 439 -12.06 1.46 -10.11
CA ARG A 439 -12.02 0.28 -11.00
C ARG A 439 -11.04 0.43 -12.16
N ALA A 440 -10.85 1.66 -12.66
CA ALA A 440 -9.92 1.94 -13.74
C ALA A 440 -8.47 2.01 -13.26
N VAL A 441 -8.20 2.71 -12.16
CA VAL A 441 -6.82 3.04 -11.72
C VAL A 441 -6.21 1.99 -10.80
N CYS A 442 -6.98 1.42 -9.89
CA CYS A 442 -6.50 0.37 -9.00
C CYS A 442 -6.57 -0.99 -9.71
N GLY A 443 -5.69 -1.92 -9.36
CA GLY A 443 -5.70 -3.29 -9.86
C GLY A 443 -6.70 -4.18 -9.10
N ASP A 444 -6.65 -5.47 -9.37
CA ASP A 444 -7.47 -6.49 -8.70
C ASP A 444 -6.64 -7.48 -7.88
N LEU A 445 -5.39 -7.11 -7.54
CA LEU A 445 -4.36 -7.91 -6.87
C LEU A 445 -3.90 -9.19 -7.60
N THR A 446 -4.48 -9.58 -8.75
CA THR A 446 -4.10 -10.84 -9.39
C THR A 446 -2.68 -10.85 -9.94
N SER A 447 -2.12 -9.69 -10.29
CA SER A 447 -0.72 -9.57 -10.73
C SER A 447 0.29 -9.85 -9.61
N ALA A 448 -0.13 -9.83 -8.34
CA ALA A 448 0.74 -10.18 -7.21
C ALA A 448 1.02 -11.69 -7.10
N PHE A 449 0.35 -12.52 -7.92
CA PHE A 449 0.46 -13.98 -7.91
C PHE A 449 1.07 -14.53 -9.20
N ASP A 450 1.65 -15.73 -9.12
CA ASP A 450 1.93 -16.57 -10.29
C ASP A 450 1.25 -17.94 -10.15
N PHE A 451 0.04 -18.05 -10.72
CA PHE A 451 -0.72 -19.29 -10.75
C PHE A 451 -0.13 -20.39 -11.66
N SER A 452 0.95 -20.08 -12.40
CA SER A 452 1.55 -21.00 -13.38
C SER A 452 2.69 -21.86 -12.83
N ARG A 453 3.20 -21.56 -11.63
CA ARG A 453 4.40 -22.19 -11.07
C ARG A 453 4.19 -22.71 -9.65
N THR A 454 5.07 -23.63 -9.25
CA THR A 454 5.36 -23.97 -7.86
C THR A 454 6.73 -23.40 -7.55
N ALA A 455 6.85 -22.57 -6.51
CA ALA A 455 8.07 -21.85 -6.19
C ALA A 455 8.90 -22.58 -5.12
N GLU A 456 10.19 -22.25 -5.04
CA GLU A 456 11.08 -22.67 -3.95
C GLU A 456 11.15 -21.55 -2.89
N PRO A 457 11.07 -21.87 -1.59
CA PRO A 457 11.13 -20.89 -0.53
C PRO A 457 12.54 -20.27 -0.42
N PRO A 458 12.65 -18.96 -0.16
CA PRO A 458 13.94 -18.31 0.07
C PRO A 458 14.49 -18.63 1.47
N THR A 459 15.78 -18.32 1.69
CA THR A 459 16.38 -18.34 3.03
C THR A 459 15.91 -17.11 3.81
N LEU A 460 15.38 -17.33 5.01
CA LEU A 460 14.84 -16.27 5.87
C LEU A 460 15.84 -15.90 6.99
N PRO A 461 15.86 -14.64 7.45
CA PRO A 461 16.64 -14.23 8.63
C PRO A 461 16.05 -14.84 9.92
N ASP A 462 16.75 -14.70 11.04
CA ASP A 462 16.27 -15.10 12.38
C ASP A 462 15.31 -14.03 12.96
N THR A 463 14.11 -14.42 13.37
CA THR A 463 13.09 -13.54 14.00
C THR A 463 12.77 -13.95 15.45
N SER A 464 13.59 -14.79 16.07
CA SER A 464 13.39 -15.33 17.42
C SER A 464 13.13 -14.31 18.54
N GLY A 465 13.67 -13.09 18.43
CA GLY A 465 13.54 -12.03 19.43
C GLY A 465 12.23 -11.23 19.37
N TRP A 466 11.32 -11.54 18.43
CA TRP A 466 10.12 -10.74 18.14
C TRP A 466 8.87 -11.19 18.91
N GLU A 467 9.01 -12.03 19.93
CA GLU A 467 7.88 -12.40 20.80
C GLU A 467 7.57 -11.27 21.79
N PRO A 468 6.28 -10.95 22.05
CA PRO A 468 5.87 -10.02 23.10
C PRO A 468 6.53 -10.34 24.45
N ALA A 469 7.21 -9.36 25.04
CA ALA A 469 7.97 -9.56 26.27
C ALA A 469 7.06 -9.65 27.52
N ASP A 470 5.92 -8.97 27.50
CA ASP A 470 4.94 -8.93 28.59
C ASP A 470 3.51 -8.73 28.08
N ARG A 471 2.56 -8.64 29.01
CA ARG A 471 1.14 -8.37 28.73
C ARG A 471 0.69 -7.06 29.38
N GLU A 472 1.53 -6.04 29.37
CA GLU A 472 1.24 -4.73 29.93
C GLU A 472 1.10 -3.68 28.82
N ARG A 473 0.38 -2.59 29.09
CA ARG A 473 0.38 -1.40 28.24
C ARG A 473 1.46 -0.46 28.75
N HIS A 474 2.22 0.14 27.84
CA HIS A 474 3.36 0.99 28.21
C HIS A 474 3.09 2.47 27.87
N PRO A 475 3.87 3.41 28.44
CA PRO A 475 3.83 4.82 28.05
C PRO A 475 4.31 5.04 26.62
N ASP A 476 3.76 6.03 25.94
CA ASP A 476 4.15 6.41 24.58
C ASP A 476 5.65 6.78 24.49
N TYR A 477 6.30 6.31 23.44
CA TYR A 477 7.62 6.74 23.00
C TYR A 477 7.47 7.73 21.84
N ALA A 478 7.88 8.98 22.07
CA ALA A 478 7.90 10.05 21.08
C ALA A 478 9.34 10.28 20.60
N PRO A 479 9.72 9.85 19.38
CA PRO A 479 11.06 10.05 18.84
C PRO A 479 11.42 11.54 18.73
N GLU A 480 12.61 11.90 19.22
CA GLU A 480 13.17 13.22 18.97
C GLU A 480 13.86 13.27 17.60
N ALA A 481 13.45 14.20 16.74
CA ALA A 481 14.09 14.39 15.45
C ALA A 481 15.52 14.94 15.60
N PRO A 482 16.50 14.45 14.81
CA PRO A 482 17.87 14.93 14.89
C PRO A 482 17.99 16.39 14.42
N ALA A 483 18.91 17.15 15.02
CA ALA A 483 19.14 18.54 14.64
C ALA A 483 19.69 18.70 13.20
N ASN A 484 20.39 17.68 12.68
CA ASN A 484 20.86 17.62 11.30
C ASN A 484 20.52 16.24 10.72
N GLY A 485 19.62 16.18 9.75
CA GLY A 485 19.25 14.94 9.06
C GLY A 485 20.18 14.62 7.88
N THR A 486 20.23 13.34 7.53
CA THR A 486 20.81 12.84 6.27
C THR A 486 19.81 11.91 5.61
N MET A 487 19.80 11.86 4.27
CA MET A 487 18.92 10.92 3.57
C MET A 487 19.18 9.47 4.02
N PRO A 488 18.12 8.68 4.30
CA PRO A 488 18.27 7.26 4.58
C PRO A 488 18.93 6.51 3.43
N THR A 489 19.54 5.38 3.74
CA THR A 489 20.12 4.49 2.74
C THR A 489 19.20 3.29 2.53
N GLN A 490 18.79 3.04 1.29
CA GLN A 490 18.07 1.83 0.93
C GLN A 490 19.03 0.64 0.79
N GLU A 491 18.61 -0.56 1.18
CA GLU A 491 19.37 -1.79 0.97
C GLU A 491 19.72 -1.97 -0.51
N ARG A 492 20.97 -2.36 -0.77
CA ARG A 492 21.46 -2.53 -2.14
C ARG A 492 20.80 -3.71 -2.86
N GLY A 493 20.70 -3.57 -4.18
CA GLY A 493 20.27 -4.60 -5.10
C GLY A 493 18.81 -4.49 -5.54
N SER A 494 18.47 -5.30 -6.54
CA SER A 494 17.12 -5.43 -7.05
C SER A 494 16.41 -6.66 -6.49
N ARG A 495 15.12 -6.77 -6.77
CA ARG A 495 14.31 -7.96 -6.46
C ARG A 495 13.51 -8.44 -7.67
N PRO A 496 13.07 -9.70 -7.70
CA PRO A 496 12.15 -10.18 -8.72
C PRO A 496 10.88 -9.31 -8.75
N ALA A 497 10.44 -8.90 -9.94
CA ALA A 497 9.25 -8.05 -10.11
C ALA A 497 8.16 -8.76 -10.90
N ARG A 498 6.91 -8.61 -10.42
CA ARG A 498 5.71 -9.11 -11.09
C ARG A 498 5.43 -8.29 -12.36
N PRO A 499 4.89 -8.92 -13.42
CA PRO A 499 4.50 -8.19 -14.61
C PRO A 499 3.38 -7.20 -14.29
N THR A 500 3.45 -5.99 -14.84
CA THR A 500 2.37 -4.99 -14.70
C THR A 500 1.56 -4.87 -16.00
N PRO A 501 0.28 -4.48 -15.92
CA PRO A 501 -0.59 -4.34 -17.10
C PRO A 501 -0.37 -3.07 -17.93
N TYR A 502 0.53 -2.18 -17.51
CA TYR A 502 0.71 -0.86 -18.10
C TYR A 502 1.30 -0.89 -19.52
N GLN A 503 0.77 -0.05 -20.41
CA GLN A 503 1.38 0.26 -21.73
C GLN A 503 1.22 1.74 -22.02
N LEU A 504 2.07 2.54 -21.37
CA LEU A 504 1.96 4.00 -21.32
C LEU A 504 2.93 4.65 -22.31
N GLU A 505 2.44 5.62 -23.07
CA GLU A 505 3.23 6.45 -23.98
C GLU A 505 2.87 7.91 -23.76
N VAL A 506 3.86 8.81 -23.80
CA VAL A 506 3.64 10.26 -23.84
C VAL A 506 4.35 10.79 -25.06
N VAL A 507 3.58 11.39 -25.97
CA VAL A 507 4.08 11.90 -27.23
C VAL A 507 4.05 13.42 -27.23
N GLU A 508 5.24 14.03 -27.24
CA GLU A 508 5.38 15.47 -27.41
C GLU A 508 5.05 15.90 -28.85
N THR A 509 4.32 17.00 -28.94
CA THR A 509 4.00 17.72 -30.17
C THR A 509 4.58 19.12 -30.08
N VAL A 510 5.21 19.58 -31.17
CA VAL A 510 5.80 20.92 -31.22
C VAL A 510 4.67 21.94 -31.18
N ALA A 511 4.68 22.81 -30.17
CA ALA A 511 3.71 23.87 -29.98
C ALA A 511 4.41 25.17 -29.57
N ALA A 512 4.00 26.29 -30.17
CA ALA A 512 4.51 27.59 -29.75
C ALA A 512 3.92 27.97 -28.38
N GLY A 513 4.79 28.34 -27.43
CA GLY A 513 4.40 28.86 -26.10
C GLY A 513 3.80 27.83 -25.15
N ALA A 514 3.91 26.53 -25.44
CA ALA A 514 3.43 25.47 -24.56
C ALA A 514 4.22 24.17 -24.76
N ILE A 515 4.34 23.37 -23.70
CA ILE A 515 4.61 21.94 -23.83
C ILE A 515 3.29 21.24 -24.07
N ALA A 516 3.11 20.68 -25.26
CA ALA A 516 1.91 19.97 -25.67
C ALA A 516 2.20 18.49 -25.86
N VAL A 517 1.50 17.64 -25.12
CA VAL A 517 1.70 16.18 -25.14
C VAL A 517 0.37 15.46 -25.33
N GLU A 518 0.44 14.27 -25.91
CA GLU A 518 -0.65 13.30 -25.86
C GLU A 518 -0.21 12.14 -24.94
N ILE A 519 -0.94 11.97 -23.83
CA ILE A 519 -0.76 10.83 -22.93
C ILE A 519 -1.64 9.71 -23.47
N ARG A 520 -1.07 8.55 -23.76
CA ARG A 520 -1.74 7.39 -24.33
C ARG A 520 -1.59 6.19 -23.43
N ASN A 521 -2.68 5.47 -23.23
CA ASN A 521 -2.68 4.21 -22.49
C ASN A 521 -3.22 3.10 -23.39
N THR A 522 -2.32 2.29 -23.95
CA THR A 522 -2.71 1.11 -24.75
C THR A 522 -2.79 -0.16 -23.92
N GLY A 523 -2.70 -0.02 -22.60
CA GLY A 523 -2.72 -1.12 -21.64
C GLY A 523 -4.14 -1.58 -21.33
N SER A 524 -4.25 -2.55 -20.43
CA SER A 524 -5.54 -3.13 -20.03
C SER A 524 -6.13 -2.54 -18.75
N VAL A 525 -5.42 -1.63 -18.09
CA VAL A 525 -5.89 -0.90 -16.90
C VAL A 525 -5.66 0.59 -17.12
N GLY A 526 -6.44 1.43 -16.45
CA GLY A 526 -6.23 2.88 -16.42
C GLY A 526 -4.95 3.25 -15.67
N ALA A 527 -4.50 4.48 -15.86
CA ALA A 527 -3.34 5.02 -15.16
C ALA A 527 -3.58 6.46 -14.73
N HIS A 528 -3.11 6.79 -13.54
CA HIS A 528 -3.00 8.16 -13.05
C HIS A 528 -1.64 8.75 -13.42
N PHE A 529 -1.62 10.04 -13.73
CA PHE A 529 -0.40 10.81 -13.94
C PHE A 529 -0.47 12.12 -13.18
N GLN A 530 0.65 12.50 -12.56
CA GLN A 530 0.80 13.81 -11.93
C GLN A 530 1.80 14.66 -12.70
N ALA A 531 1.41 15.86 -13.13
CA ALA A 531 2.36 16.83 -13.65
C ALA A 531 2.70 17.89 -12.60
N ARG A 532 3.99 18.21 -12.46
CA ARG A 532 4.51 19.25 -11.57
C ARG A 532 5.21 20.31 -12.41
N LEU A 533 4.75 21.55 -12.29
CA LEU A 533 5.29 22.72 -12.98
C LEU A 533 6.28 23.39 -12.01
N LEU A 534 7.57 23.20 -12.25
CA LEU A 534 8.65 23.66 -11.37
C LEU A 534 9.17 25.04 -11.76
N ALA A 535 9.16 25.35 -13.06
CA ALA A 535 9.48 26.68 -13.57
C ALA A 535 8.53 27.09 -14.72
N PRO A 536 7.90 28.28 -14.67
CA PRO A 536 7.55 28.95 -13.42
C PRO A 536 6.75 28.01 -12.51
N GLU A 537 6.91 28.15 -11.19
CA GLU A 537 6.19 27.30 -10.24
C GLU A 537 4.67 27.43 -10.43
N GLY A 538 3.99 26.30 -10.54
CA GLY A 538 2.54 26.22 -10.74
C GLY A 538 1.89 25.18 -9.82
N ALA A 539 0.56 25.14 -9.84
CA ALA A 539 -0.17 24.07 -9.17
C ALA A 539 0.16 22.70 -9.83
N PRO A 540 0.32 21.62 -9.05
CA PRO A 540 0.36 20.28 -9.61
C PRO A 540 -0.94 19.97 -10.37
N HIS A 541 -0.83 19.21 -11.45
CA HIS A 541 -1.97 18.73 -12.22
C HIS A 541 -2.16 17.23 -12.06
N SER A 542 -3.41 16.79 -12.07
CA SER A 542 -3.79 15.38 -12.04
C SER A 542 -4.47 14.96 -13.34
N TYR A 543 -4.04 13.84 -13.91
CA TYR A 543 -4.63 13.27 -15.11
C TYR A 543 -4.96 11.80 -14.92
N THR A 544 -6.10 11.36 -15.46
CA THR A 544 -6.46 9.94 -15.50
C THR A 544 -6.76 9.50 -16.93
N VAL A 545 -6.03 8.49 -17.39
CA VAL A 545 -6.19 7.91 -18.74
C VAL A 545 -6.64 6.46 -18.62
N GLY A 546 -7.88 6.20 -19.04
CA GLY A 546 -8.49 4.87 -19.07
C GLY A 546 -7.76 3.91 -19.99
N ALA A 547 -8.06 2.62 -19.84
CA ALA A 547 -7.48 1.58 -20.70
C ALA A 547 -7.94 1.77 -22.15
N GLY A 548 -7.00 1.90 -23.08
CA GLY A 548 -7.27 2.13 -24.50
C GLY A 548 -7.51 3.60 -24.88
N ASP A 549 -7.50 4.51 -23.92
CA ASP A 549 -7.78 5.93 -24.14
C ASP A 549 -6.51 6.77 -24.33
N SER A 550 -6.72 8.02 -24.73
CA SER A 550 -5.69 9.06 -24.72
C SER A 550 -6.22 10.41 -24.28
N LEU A 551 -5.31 11.28 -23.83
CA LEU A 551 -5.61 12.62 -23.38
C LEU A 551 -4.61 13.62 -23.96
N SER A 552 -5.11 14.70 -24.54
CA SER A 552 -4.27 15.80 -25.03
C SER A 552 -4.08 16.84 -23.93
N VAL A 553 -2.84 17.06 -23.52
CA VAL A 553 -2.47 17.95 -22.42
C VAL A 553 -1.59 19.09 -22.95
N ARG A 554 -1.82 20.30 -22.43
CA ARG A 554 -1.03 21.49 -22.77
C ARG A 554 -0.68 22.26 -21.51
N TRP A 555 0.61 22.45 -21.28
CA TRP A 555 1.12 23.33 -20.23
C TRP A 555 1.69 24.59 -20.87
N PRO A 556 1.07 25.77 -20.65
CA PRO A 556 1.65 27.03 -21.09
C PRO A 556 3.04 27.23 -20.49
N VAL A 557 3.99 27.68 -21.30
CA VAL A 557 5.36 27.98 -20.85
C VAL A 557 5.77 29.39 -21.28
N SER A 558 6.49 30.07 -20.40
CA SER A 558 7.06 31.40 -20.64
C SER A 558 8.41 31.49 -19.93
N GLY A 559 9.38 32.19 -20.53
CA GLY A 559 10.74 32.23 -20.00
C GLY A 559 11.36 30.83 -19.91
N ASP A 560 12.16 30.59 -18.89
CA ASP A 560 12.67 29.25 -18.58
C ASP A 560 11.56 28.40 -17.97
N TYR A 561 11.48 27.13 -18.39
CA TYR A 561 10.48 26.20 -17.93
C TYR A 561 11.06 24.86 -17.49
N GLU A 562 10.39 24.22 -16.55
CA GLU A 562 10.67 22.86 -16.09
C GLU A 562 9.37 22.18 -15.64
N ILE A 563 9.07 21.02 -16.24
CA ILE A 563 7.85 20.25 -15.98
C ILE A 563 8.21 18.78 -15.82
N HIS A 564 7.77 18.18 -14.73
CA HIS A 564 7.88 16.75 -14.46
C HIS A 564 6.51 16.09 -14.58
N LEU A 565 6.43 14.91 -15.20
CA LEU A 565 5.24 14.10 -15.31
C LEU A 565 5.53 12.70 -14.76
N HIS A 566 4.93 12.38 -13.63
CA HIS A 566 5.03 11.08 -12.96
C HIS A 566 3.84 10.21 -13.35
N GLY A 567 4.05 8.90 -13.42
CA GLY A 567 3.03 7.87 -13.59
C GLY A 567 3.42 6.58 -12.85
N PRO A 568 2.61 5.52 -12.93
CA PRO A 568 2.82 4.31 -12.16
C PRO A 568 4.06 3.53 -12.62
N ASN A 569 4.55 2.65 -11.76
CA ASN A 569 5.70 1.75 -12.04
C ASN A 569 6.93 2.49 -12.61
N GLY A 570 7.27 3.64 -12.01
CA GLY A 570 8.41 4.47 -12.40
C GLY A 570 8.34 5.12 -13.76
N PHE A 571 7.15 5.21 -14.35
CA PHE A 571 6.95 6.02 -15.54
C PHE A 571 7.22 7.49 -15.22
N PHE A 572 8.18 8.10 -15.94
CA PHE A 572 8.54 9.51 -15.72
C PHE A 572 8.92 10.23 -17.01
N ARG A 573 8.49 11.48 -17.17
CA ARG A 573 8.94 12.39 -18.23
C ARG A 573 9.35 13.73 -17.61
N SER A 574 10.44 14.31 -18.08
CA SER A 574 10.79 15.70 -17.77
C SER A 574 10.97 16.54 -19.03
N TYR A 575 10.56 17.80 -18.94
CA TYR A 575 10.68 18.80 -19.99
C TYR A 575 11.30 20.05 -19.39
N ALA A 576 12.49 20.43 -19.84
CA ALA A 576 13.10 21.71 -19.46
C ALA A 576 13.62 22.46 -20.69
N GLY A 577 13.66 23.77 -20.61
CA GLY A 577 14.13 24.63 -21.69
C GLY A 577 13.75 26.09 -21.51
N THR A 578 13.87 26.87 -22.59
CA THR A 578 13.47 28.28 -22.62
C THR A 578 12.45 28.49 -23.73
N ALA A 579 11.28 29.03 -23.38
CA ALA A 579 10.17 29.26 -24.30
C ALA A 579 10.63 30.07 -25.52
N GLY A 580 10.26 29.59 -26.72
CA GLY A 580 10.66 30.20 -28.00
C GLY A 580 12.06 29.82 -28.50
N SER A 581 12.87 29.14 -27.68
CA SER A 581 14.18 28.60 -28.06
C SER A 581 14.16 27.07 -28.27
N ASP A 582 13.01 26.44 -28.10
CA ASP A 582 12.86 24.99 -28.26
C ASP A 582 13.10 24.55 -29.72
N PRO A 583 13.67 23.35 -29.93
CA PRO A 583 13.85 22.80 -31.27
C PRO A 583 12.53 22.61 -32.02
N ALA A 584 12.57 22.78 -33.34
CA ALA A 584 11.42 22.55 -34.22
C ALA A 584 11.00 21.07 -34.37
N THR A 585 11.66 20.14 -33.66
CA THR A 585 11.35 18.70 -33.69
C THR A 585 11.32 18.17 -32.26
N ALA A 586 10.19 17.59 -31.87
CA ALA A 586 10.02 16.98 -30.56
C ALA A 586 10.87 15.71 -30.40
N ALA A 587 11.35 15.46 -29.18
CA ALA A 587 11.97 14.20 -28.85
C ALA A 587 10.89 13.12 -28.63
N ARG A 588 11.16 11.90 -29.07
CA ARG A 588 10.21 10.78 -28.98
C ARG A 588 10.92 9.49 -28.64
N LEU A 589 10.28 8.70 -27.79
CA LEU A 589 10.67 7.34 -27.48
C LEU A 589 9.61 6.40 -28.04
N ARG A 590 9.99 5.54 -28.98
CA ARG A 590 9.07 4.56 -29.58
C ARG A 590 9.52 3.16 -29.22
N ARG A 591 8.63 2.37 -28.64
CA ARG A 591 8.86 0.94 -28.43
C ARG A 591 8.89 0.17 -29.75
N GLU A 592 9.82 -0.77 -29.89
CA GLU A 592 9.92 -1.64 -31.07
C GLU A 592 9.07 -2.92 -30.88
N GLY A 593 7.76 -2.82 -31.14
CA GLY A 593 6.83 -3.95 -30.98
C GLY A 593 6.75 -4.43 -29.53
N ARG A 594 6.72 -5.75 -29.30
CA ARG A 594 6.79 -6.34 -27.93
C ARG A 594 8.22 -6.53 -27.42
N SER A 595 9.23 -6.05 -28.14
CA SER A 595 10.63 -6.19 -27.71
C SER A 595 10.96 -5.27 -26.54
N GLN A 596 12.11 -5.54 -25.89
CA GLN A 596 12.75 -4.67 -24.90
C GLN A 596 13.74 -3.73 -25.59
N ARG A 597 13.27 -3.04 -26.62
CA ARG A 597 14.05 -2.07 -27.39
C ARG A 597 13.24 -0.81 -27.69
N LEU A 598 13.96 0.30 -27.74
CA LEU A 598 13.44 1.64 -27.95
C LEU A 598 14.17 2.30 -29.11
N THR A 599 13.43 2.97 -29.97
CA THR A 599 13.99 3.96 -30.90
C THR A 599 13.83 5.35 -30.29
N VAL A 600 14.93 6.08 -30.15
CA VAL A 600 14.98 7.48 -29.72
C VAL A 600 15.06 8.37 -30.95
N THR A 601 14.08 9.25 -31.11
CA THR A 601 14.12 10.36 -32.06
C THR A 601 14.40 11.63 -31.27
N ALA A 602 15.38 12.43 -31.70
CA ALA A 602 15.74 13.67 -31.03
C ALA A 602 16.14 14.75 -32.04
N PRO A 603 15.93 16.04 -31.74
CA PRO A 603 16.36 17.15 -32.59
C PRO A 603 17.89 17.27 -32.70
N GLY A 604 18.38 17.61 -33.89
CA GLY A 604 19.76 18.07 -34.11
C GLY A 604 20.86 17.13 -33.60
N LYS A 605 21.85 17.72 -32.89
CA LYS A 605 22.98 17.03 -32.26
C LYS A 605 22.70 16.68 -30.78
N ALA A 606 21.44 16.40 -30.42
CA ALA A 606 21.11 16.05 -29.04
C ALA A 606 21.92 14.82 -28.57
N ASP A 607 22.63 15.00 -27.46
CA ASP A 607 23.31 13.95 -26.72
C ASP A 607 22.30 13.12 -25.95
N ILE A 608 22.56 11.82 -25.82
CA ILE A 608 21.75 10.90 -25.01
C ILE A 608 22.65 10.32 -23.93
N THR A 609 22.21 10.44 -22.68
CA THR A 609 22.82 9.78 -21.53
C THR A 609 21.79 8.82 -20.93
N SER A 610 22.24 7.64 -20.52
CA SER A 610 21.46 6.68 -19.76
C SER A 610 21.99 6.59 -18.34
N ALA A 611 21.10 6.52 -17.35
CA ALA A 611 21.50 6.28 -15.97
C ALA A 611 22.21 4.93 -15.79
N TYR A 612 21.87 3.92 -16.61
CA TYR A 612 22.44 2.57 -16.53
C TYR A 612 23.73 2.37 -17.34
N ALA A 613 23.96 3.18 -18.39
CA ALA A 613 25.03 2.95 -19.36
C ALA A 613 25.88 4.19 -19.68
N GLY A 614 25.61 5.33 -19.02
CA GLY A 614 26.25 6.61 -19.33
C GLY A 614 25.90 7.10 -20.74
N ARG A 615 26.84 7.77 -21.40
CA ARG A 615 26.60 8.34 -22.75
C ARG A 615 26.39 7.25 -23.79
N ILE A 616 25.26 7.29 -24.50
CA ILE A 616 24.94 6.33 -25.57
C ILE A 616 24.97 7.02 -26.95
N ARG A 617 25.58 6.35 -27.94
CA ARG A 617 25.69 6.86 -29.32
C ARG A 617 24.60 6.35 -30.25
N SER A 618 24.03 5.18 -29.91
CA SER A 618 22.97 4.55 -30.68
C SER A 618 21.64 5.24 -30.38
N ARG A 619 20.82 5.46 -31.43
CA ARG A 619 19.41 5.84 -31.28
C ARG A 619 18.51 4.63 -30.98
N HIS A 620 19.04 3.42 -31.05
CA HIS A 620 18.37 2.20 -30.61
C HIS A 620 18.93 1.78 -29.24
N VAL A 621 18.07 1.76 -28.23
CA VAL A 621 18.42 1.40 -26.85
C VAL A 621 17.87 0.00 -26.56
N ASP A 622 18.74 -0.89 -26.07
CA ASP A 622 18.39 -2.25 -25.68
C ASP A 622 18.32 -2.33 -24.16
N THR A 623 17.14 -2.62 -23.62
CA THR A 623 16.88 -2.62 -22.17
C THR A 623 16.91 -4.01 -21.56
N ARG A 624 17.32 -5.06 -22.30
CA ARG A 624 17.35 -6.43 -21.78
C ARG A 624 18.31 -6.59 -20.59
N ALA A 625 19.43 -5.87 -20.59
CA ALA A 625 20.41 -5.92 -19.50
C ALA A 625 19.89 -5.31 -18.20
N THR A 626 18.90 -4.41 -18.30
CA THR A 626 18.24 -3.74 -17.18
C THR A 626 16.86 -4.32 -16.91
N GLY A 627 16.56 -5.53 -17.39
CA GLY A 627 15.27 -6.18 -17.20
C GLY A 627 14.10 -5.56 -17.98
N GLY A 628 14.31 -4.49 -18.75
CA GLY A 628 13.26 -3.74 -19.41
C GLY A 628 13.24 -2.26 -19.04
N TRP A 629 13.98 -1.87 -17.99
CA TRP A 629 14.06 -0.50 -17.50
C TRP A 629 14.86 0.41 -18.44
N TYR A 630 14.40 1.64 -18.61
CA TYR A 630 15.12 2.71 -19.30
C TYR A 630 15.04 3.98 -18.47
N ASP A 631 16.11 4.76 -18.53
CA ASP A 631 16.22 6.09 -17.95
C ASP A 631 17.21 6.85 -18.81
N LEU A 632 16.68 7.80 -19.60
CA LEU A 632 17.38 8.50 -20.66
C LEU A 632 17.19 10.01 -20.48
N THR A 633 18.29 10.74 -20.47
CA THR A 633 18.31 12.21 -20.56
C THR A 633 18.83 12.63 -21.93
N LEU A 634 18.06 13.45 -22.63
CA LEU A 634 18.43 14.06 -23.90
C LEU A 634 18.73 15.53 -23.68
N THR A 635 19.90 16.00 -24.10
CA THR A 635 20.30 17.41 -23.98
C THR A 635 20.90 17.95 -25.26
N ILE A 636 20.78 19.25 -25.50
CA ILE A 636 21.50 19.93 -26.60
C ILE A 636 22.61 20.79 -25.98
N PRO A 637 23.89 20.50 -26.28
CA PRO A 637 25.00 21.27 -25.73
C PRO A 637 24.88 22.77 -26.02
N GLY A 638 25.10 23.59 -24.98
CA GLY A 638 25.02 25.05 -25.07
C GLY A 638 23.60 25.63 -24.99
N THR A 639 22.61 24.82 -24.61
CA THR A 639 21.21 25.25 -24.40
C THR A 639 20.68 24.75 -23.06
N THR A 640 19.55 25.29 -22.61
CA THR A 640 18.78 24.82 -21.45
C THR A 640 17.85 23.65 -21.79
N TRP A 641 17.74 23.27 -23.06
CA TRP A 641 16.82 22.23 -23.50
C TRP A 641 17.21 20.85 -22.98
N SER A 642 16.28 20.20 -22.28
CA SER A 642 16.41 18.84 -21.78
C SER A 642 15.10 18.07 -21.88
N ARG A 643 15.19 16.76 -22.15
CA ARG A 643 14.06 15.81 -22.09
C ARG A 643 14.48 14.55 -21.35
N GLY A 644 13.78 14.23 -20.26
CA GLY A 644 13.94 12.99 -19.51
C GLY A 644 12.89 11.96 -19.90
N PHE A 645 13.30 10.69 -20.02
CA PHE A 645 12.43 9.56 -20.27
C PHE A 645 12.84 8.39 -19.37
N ALA A 646 12.01 8.06 -18.37
CA ALA A 646 12.18 6.85 -17.58
C ALA A 646 10.93 5.98 -17.53
N GLY A 647 11.12 4.70 -17.20
CA GLY A 647 10.06 3.70 -17.04
C GLY A 647 10.50 2.29 -17.43
N HIS A 648 9.54 1.38 -17.51
CA HIS A 648 9.76 -0.03 -17.81
C HIS A 648 9.00 -0.48 -19.07
N LEU A 649 9.63 -1.33 -19.90
CA LEU A 649 8.98 -1.91 -21.07
C LEU A 649 8.25 -3.21 -20.75
N GLU A 650 6.98 -3.08 -20.43
CA GLU A 650 6.12 -4.21 -20.09
C GLU A 650 5.91 -5.18 -21.25
N ASN A 651 6.28 -6.44 -21.07
CA ASN A 651 6.11 -7.50 -22.06
C ASN A 651 5.17 -8.64 -21.60
N GLY A 652 4.62 -8.52 -20.38
CA GLY A 652 3.75 -9.51 -19.74
C GLY A 652 4.50 -10.68 -19.11
N ARG A 653 5.81 -10.56 -18.87
CA ARG A 653 6.63 -11.57 -18.19
C ARG A 653 7.22 -10.98 -16.91
N PRO A 654 7.53 -11.83 -15.91
CA PRO A 654 8.27 -11.39 -14.74
C PRO A 654 9.60 -10.74 -15.11
N SER A 655 10.02 -9.77 -14.29
CA SER A 655 11.21 -8.93 -14.50
C SER A 655 11.98 -8.78 -13.17
N VAL A 656 12.75 -7.70 -13.04
CA VAL A 656 13.37 -7.22 -11.80
C VAL A 656 12.90 -5.79 -11.52
N SER A 657 12.93 -5.37 -10.27
CA SER A 657 12.72 -3.97 -9.87
C SER A 657 13.75 -3.04 -10.54
N ASP A 658 13.46 -1.74 -10.59
CA ASP A 658 14.38 -0.75 -11.16
C ASP A 658 15.77 -0.89 -10.50
N PRO A 659 16.85 -1.15 -11.27
CA PRO A 659 18.19 -1.29 -10.73
C PRO A 659 18.73 -0.06 -9.99
N GLN A 660 18.17 1.14 -10.21
CA GLN A 660 18.57 2.36 -9.51
C GLN A 660 18.13 2.41 -8.05
N LEU A 661 17.05 1.68 -7.68
CA LEU A 661 16.49 1.71 -6.32
C LEU A 661 17.47 1.26 -5.23
N GLY A 662 18.43 0.41 -5.58
CA GLY A 662 19.43 -0.10 -4.65
C GLY A 662 20.86 -0.01 -5.20
N ALA A 663 21.14 1.02 -6.01
CA ALA A 663 22.42 1.21 -6.70
C ALA A 663 23.58 1.62 -5.79
#